data_AF-A0A7K9RGN7-F1
#
_entry.id   AF-A0A7K9RGN7-F1
#
_cell.length_a   1.000
_cell.length_b   1.000
_cell.length_c   1.000
_cell.angle_alpha   90.00
_cell.angle_beta   90.00
_cell.angle_gamma   90.00
#
_symmetry.space_group_name_H-M   'P 1'
#
loop_
_entity.id
_entity.type
_entity.pdbx_description
1 polymer ?
#
loop_
_entity_poly.entity_id
_entity_poly.type
_entity_poly.pdbx_seq_one_letter_code
_entity_poly.pdbx_strand_id
1 'polypeptide(L)'
;GWGSCSPRALQLCNNPEGYLAAYSLLAIFQGIVVNGLVNISISTIEKRYELNSSLTGLISASYDIAFCVLSLFVSYLGERGHKPRWLAFSAFMLGLGSLIFSLPHFSSGKYEYGGSKLEDTCQTAETTFTNATCNARRNSSLHKYLYVFMLGQLLLGVGGTPLYTLGTAFIDDSVPKHMSSVYIGIGYAMSLLGPAIGYVLGGQLLNIYIDIQMPKRQDMTYTKVDQDDPHWLGAWWIGFLACFFAIWLLVIPFSCFPKHLPGTAKIQAEKISETHDDGSQILVQANNIGQSFKDFPMALMILLRNPVLMSLIVASSSEALVATGFATFLPKFIENQFGKTSSFSATLGGLVLIPGAALGQVISGVLVSKCKMSCKGIIKFMISTCSVALILNTVFLFAKCGNEPFAGVSETYNGTGTLYNLTAPCNANCKCSRSMYYPVCGSDQVQYFSPCFAGCTSYIVNNMKKTYHNCSCIGKAKREKGSEDFLSEAVPGKCPTQCKVLPVFLTFFFFAVVFTFMATTPTTVAILRCVPDKQRSFALGVQLVFLRLLGTIPGPILFGVAIDKSCTLWDINECDIKGACWVYDNERMAFLLMGISAACKIITIVFVVMAVHFYKPPALPKALPRNTSERVSVICT
;
A
#
# COMPACT_ATOMS: atom_id res chain seq x y z
N GLY A 1 -12.46 -30.86 11.54
CA GLY A 1 -12.99 -31.41 12.79
C GLY A 1 -11.94 -31.35 13.87
N TRP A 2 -12.32 -31.62 15.12
CA TRP A 2 -11.41 -31.71 16.26
C TRP A 2 -11.30 -33.15 16.73
N GLY A 3 -10.14 -33.76 16.53
CA GLY A 3 -9.93 -35.18 16.81
C GLY A 3 -10.97 -36.03 16.07
N SER A 4 -11.73 -36.82 16.84
CA SER A 4 -12.79 -37.70 16.33
C SER A 4 -14.08 -36.99 15.90
N CYS A 5 -14.24 -35.70 16.25
CA CYS A 5 -15.44 -34.94 15.91
C CYS A 5 -15.33 -34.32 14.51
N SER A 6 -16.06 -34.90 13.55
CA SER A 6 -16.11 -34.47 12.14
C SER A 6 -17.55 -34.14 11.70
N PRO A 7 -18.06 -32.93 12.02
CA PRO A 7 -19.44 -32.55 11.68
C PRO A 7 -19.68 -32.59 10.17
N ARG A 8 -20.80 -33.19 9.73
CA ARG A 8 -21.15 -33.32 8.29
C ARG A 8 -21.22 -31.96 7.58
N ALA A 9 -21.74 -30.93 8.24
CA ALA A 9 -21.82 -29.58 7.67
C ALA A 9 -20.45 -28.98 7.31
N LEU A 10 -19.42 -29.24 8.13
CA LEU A 10 -18.07 -28.74 7.88
C LEU A 10 -17.31 -29.54 6.81
N GLN A 11 -17.77 -30.76 6.48
CA GLN A 11 -17.15 -31.57 5.43
C GLN A 11 -17.38 -30.99 4.03
N LEU A 12 -18.42 -30.18 3.83
CA LEU A 12 -18.68 -29.47 2.56
C LEU A 12 -17.52 -28.53 2.17
N CYS A 13 -16.82 -27.97 3.16
CA CYS A 13 -15.67 -27.09 2.97
C CYS A 13 -14.33 -27.83 3.00
N ASN A 14 -14.30 -29.17 3.13
CA ASN A 14 -13.07 -29.98 3.20
C ASN A 14 -12.49 -30.26 1.79
N ASN A 15 -12.28 -29.20 1.03
CA ASN A 15 -11.75 -29.20 -0.32
C ASN A 15 -10.88 -27.94 -0.54
N PRO A 16 -10.10 -27.87 -1.64
CA PRO A 16 -9.25 -26.71 -1.91
C PRO A 16 -10.01 -25.39 -2.00
N GLU A 17 -11.23 -25.41 -2.53
CA GLU A 17 -12.10 -24.23 -2.68
C GLU A 17 -12.51 -23.65 -1.32
N GLY A 18 -12.90 -24.51 -0.37
CA GLY A 18 -13.25 -24.12 1.00
C GLY A 18 -12.05 -23.58 1.76
N TYR A 19 -10.86 -24.17 1.56
CA TYR A 19 -9.63 -23.61 2.12
C TYR A 19 -9.28 -22.24 1.51
N LEU A 20 -9.41 -22.09 0.18
CA LEU A 20 -9.19 -20.82 -0.49
C LEU A 20 -10.12 -19.74 0.04
N ALA A 21 -11.40 -20.03 0.24
CA ALA A 21 -12.35 -19.08 0.81
C ALA A 21 -11.93 -18.59 2.20
N ALA A 22 -11.54 -19.50 3.09
CA ALA A 22 -11.05 -19.14 4.43
C ALA A 22 -9.73 -18.36 4.37
N TYR A 23 -8.79 -18.77 3.51
CA TYR A 23 -7.52 -18.08 3.26
C TYR A 23 -7.74 -16.66 2.77
N SER A 24 -8.56 -16.48 1.73
CA SER A 24 -8.89 -15.18 1.15
C SER A 24 -9.55 -14.27 2.18
N LEU A 25 -10.48 -14.79 2.99
CA LEU A 25 -11.14 -14.00 4.03
C LEU A 25 -10.15 -13.51 5.10
N LEU A 26 -9.22 -14.38 5.54
CA LEU A 26 -8.17 -13.98 6.47
C LEU A 26 -7.23 -12.93 5.85
N ALA A 27 -6.88 -13.08 4.56
CA ALA A 27 -6.04 -12.13 3.85
C ALA A 27 -6.71 -10.76 3.65
N ILE A 28 -8.02 -10.72 3.38
CA ILE A 28 -8.82 -9.49 3.35
C ILE A 28 -8.75 -8.79 4.71
N PHE A 29 -9.04 -9.49 5.81
CA PHE A 29 -9.03 -8.87 7.13
C PHE A 29 -7.65 -8.40 7.56
N GLN A 30 -6.60 -9.18 7.26
CA GLN A 30 -5.21 -8.74 7.47
C GLN A 30 -4.94 -7.44 6.71
N GLY A 31 -5.35 -7.35 5.45
CA GLY A 31 -5.24 -6.15 4.63
C GLY A 31 -6.04 -4.96 5.16
N ILE A 32 -7.29 -5.18 5.60
CA ILE A 32 -8.16 -4.17 6.23
C ILE A 32 -7.47 -3.56 7.43
N VAL A 33 -6.96 -4.39 8.35
CA VAL A 33 -6.36 -3.91 9.60
C VAL A 33 -5.02 -3.22 9.35
N VAL A 34 -4.08 -3.94 8.73
CA VAL A 34 -2.67 -3.50 8.66
C VAL A 34 -2.46 -2.38 7.64
N ASN A 35 -3.05 -2.50 6.45
CA ASN A 35 -2.78 -1.60 5.33
C ASN A 35 -3.89 -0.57 5.10
N GLY A 36 -5.07 -0.77 5.69
CA GLY A 36 -6.21 0.16 5.61
C GLY A 36 -6.39 0.99 6.88
N LEU A 37 -6.93 0.37 7.93
CA LEU A 37 -7.32 1.03 9.19
C LEU A 37 -6.15 1.69 9.91
N VAL A 38 -4.98 1.04 9.97
CA VAL A 38 -3.77 1.67 10.56
C VAL A 38 -3.43 2.94 9.80
N ASN A 39 -3.23 2.85 8.48
CA ASN A 39 -2.75 3.96 7.67
C ASN A 39 -3.71 5.15 7.69
N ILE A 40 -5.03 4.92 7.62
CA ILE A 40 -6.01 6.00 7.67
C ILE A 40 -6.14 6.63 9.07
N SER A 41 -5.80 5.89 10.13
CA SER A 41 -5.91 6.37 11.52
C SER A 41 -4.67 7.14 12.00
N ILE A 42 -3.56 7.13 11.25
CA ILE A 42 -2.27 7.75 11.67
C ILE A 42 -2.46 9.20 12.08
N SER A 43 -3.09 10.03 11.23
CA SER A 43 -3.26 11.46 11.51
C SER A 43 -4.07 11.74 12.78
N THR A 44 -5.08 10.90 13.05
CA THR A 44 -5.91 11.00 14.27
C THR A 44 -5.11 10.58 15.50
N ILE A 45 -4.26 9.55 15.38
CA ILE A 45 -3.37 9.07 16.44
C ILE A 45 -2.28 10.11 16.75
N GLU A 46 -1.66 10.71 15.74
CA GLU A 46 -0.67 11.79 15.89
C GLU A 46 -1.23 12.93 16.73
N LYS A 47 -2.41 13.42 16.34
CA LYS A 47 -3.10 14.51 17.04
C LYS A 47 -3.53 14.13 18.46
N ARG A 48 -4.09 12.92 18.67
CA ARG A 48 -4.61 12.51 19.98
C ARG A 48 -3.51 12.27 21.00
N TYR A 49 -2.41 11.63 20.58
CA TYR A 49 -1.34 11.17 21.47
C TYR A 49 -0.08 12.03 21.40
N GLU A 50 -0.15 13.16 20.70
CA GLU A 50 0.95 14.12 20.55
C GLU A 50 2.22 13.45 19.98
N LEU A 51 2.04 12.60 18.98
CA LEU A 51 3.13 11.86 18.34
C LEU A 51 3.60 12.58 17.08
N ASN A 52 4.92 12.65 16.90
CA ASN A 52 5.54 13.13 15.67
C ASN A 52 5.43 12.07 14.56
N SER A 53 5.45 12.50 13.30
CA SER A 53 5.34 11.60 12.14
C SER A 53 6.45 10.55 12.02
N SER A 54 7.63 10.80 12.61
CA SER A 54 8.69 9.79 12.71
C SER A 54 8.34 8.64 13.66
N LEU A 55 7.66 8.94 14.78
CA LEU A 55 7.23 7.94 15.76
C LEU A 55 6.05 7.13 15.24
N THR A 56 5.10 7.75 14.53
CA THR A 56 4.00 7.03 13.88
C THR A 56 4.46 6.22 12.67
N GLY A 57 5.48 6.71 11.94
CA GLY A 57 6.20 5.90 10.95
C GLY A 57 6.80 4.63 11.55
N LEU A 58 7.34 4.70 12.79
CA LEU A 58 7.85 3.53 13.52
C LEU A 58 6.74 2.54 13.90
N ILE A 59 5.52 3.02 14.18
CA ILE A 59 4.34 2.15 14.40
C ILE A 59 4.11 1.30 13.14
N SER A 60 3.96 1.93 11.96
CA SER A 60 3.73 1.21 10.71
C SER A 60 4.87 0.26 10.37
N ALA A 61 6.14 0.68 10.57
CA ALA A 61 7.30 -0.16 10.34
C ALA A 61 7.40 -1.38 11.28
N SER A 62 6.79 -1.34 12.47
CA SER A 62 6.84 -2.44 13.44
C SER A 62 6.26 -3.74 12.91
N TYR A 63 5.23 -3.67 12.05
CA TYR A 63 4.70 -4.84 11.34
C TYR A 63 5.75 -5.52 10.47
N ASP A 64 6.51 -4.70 9.71
CA ASP A 64 7.58 -5.19 8.84
C ASP A 64 8.76 -5.75 9.60
N ILE A 65 9.12 -5.14 10.73
CA ILE A 65 10.18 -5.63 11.61
C ILE A 65 9.84 -7.03 12.13
N ALA A 66 8.65 -7.21 12.74
CA ALA A 66 8.24 -8.52 13.26
C ALA A 66 8.22 -9.58 12.16
N PHE A 67 7.68 -9.23 10.98
CA PHE A 67 7.61 -10.15 9.86
C PHE A 67 8.99 -10.55 9.37
N CYS A 68 9.91 -9.61 9.16
CA CYS A 68 11.27 -9.90 8.68
C CYS A 68 12.03 -10.82 9.65
N VAL A 69 11.92 -10.55 10.96
CA VAL A 69 12.59 -11.35 12.00
C VAL A 69 12.03 -12.78 12.05
N LEU A 70 10.72 -12.94 11.97
CA LEU A 70 10.06 -14.23 12.19
C LEU A 70 9.84 -15.05 10.92
N SER A 71 9.86 -14.44 9.74
CA SER A 71 9.54 -15.09 8.46
C SER A 71 10.37 -16.33 8.20
N LEU A 72 11.68 -16.26 8.38
CA LEU A 72 12.58 -17.39 8.14
C LEU A 72 12.27 -18.55 9.11
N PHE A 73 12.09 -18.26 10.40
CA PHE A 73 11.86 -19.28 11.42
C PHE A 73 10.48 -19.94 11.29
N VAL A 74 9.42 -19.15 11.15
CA VAL A 74 8.04 -19.65 11.00
C VAL A 74 7.91 -20.47 9.72
N SER A 75 8.51 -20.01 8.62
CA SER A 75 8.44 -20.73 7.35
C SER A 75 9.22 -22.05 7.38
N TYR A 76 10.39 -22.07 8.03
CA TYR A 76 11.19 -23.28 8.20
C TYR A 76 10.53 -24.32 9.11
N LEU A 77 10.09 -23.90 10.30
CA LEU A 77 9.44 -24.81 11.26
C LEU A 77 8.05 -25.24 10.79
N GLY A 78 7.31 -24.32 10.18
CA GLY A 78 5.95 -24.54 9.72
C GLY A 78 5.84 -25.46 8.51
N GLU A 79 6.87 -25.55 7.67
CA GLU A 79 6.88 -26.38 6.45
C GLU A 79 6.50 -27.84 6.75
N ARG A 80 7.03 -28.40 7.85
CA ARG A 80 6.80 -29.80 8.25
C ARG A 80 5.63 -29.96 9.22
N GLY A 81 5.20 -28.85 9.80
CA GLY A 81 4.12 -28.78 10.75
C GLY A 81 2.75 -28.99 10.11
N HIS A 82 1.72 -28.73 10.89
CA HIS A 82 0.34 -28.76 10.42
C HIS A 82 -0.03 -27.37 9.88
N LYS A 83 0.24 -27.09 8.59
CA LYS A 83 0.11 -25.75 7.97
C LYS A 83 -1.22 -25.04 8.31
N PRO A 84 -2.41 -25.68 8.25
CA PRO A 84 -3.65 -25.03 8.66
C PRO A 84 -3.72 -24.60 10.14
N ARG A 85 -3.08 -25.34 11.06
CA ARG A 85 -3.03 -24.93 12.48
C ARG A 85 -2.12 -23.72 12.70
N TRP A 86 -1.08 -23.56 11.90
CA TRP A 86 -0.31 -22.32 11.86
C TRP A 86 -1.14 -21.14 11.34
N LEU A 87 -2.12 -21.38 10.44
CA LEU A 87 -3.08 -20.35 10.06
C LEU A 87 -4.14 -20.07 11.13
N ALA A 88 -4.48 -21.04 11.97
CA ALA A 88 -5.30 -20.76 13.17
C ALA A 88 -4.53 -19.85 14.14
N PHE A 89 -3.23 -20.11 14.35
CA PHE A 89 -2.33 -19.23 15.12
C PHE A 89 -2.21 -17.84 14.48
N SER A 90 -2.10 -17.78 13.15
CA SER A 90 -2.13 -16.54 12.36
C SER A 90 -3.35 -15.69 12.67
N ALA A 91 -4.55 -16.27 12.55
CA ALA A 91 -5.81 -15.59 12.83
C ALA A 91 -5.90 -15.12 14.29
N PHE A 92 -5.51 -15.96 15.24
CA PHE A 92 -5.48 -15.59 16.65
C PHE A 92 -4.60 -14.35 16.90
N MET A 93 -3.35 -14.37 16.39
CA MET A 93 -2.40 -13.27 16.56
C MET A 93 -2.82 -11.99 15.84
N LEU A 94 -3.41 -12.11 14.64
CA LEU A 94 -3.96 -10.96 13.92
C LEU A 94 -5.11 -10.29 14.69
N GLY A 95 -6.04 -11.07 15.24
CA GLY A 95 -7.10 -10.52 16.07
C GLY A 95 -6.56 -9.92 17.37
N LEU A 96 -5.63 -10.59 18.05
CA LEU A 96 -5.01 -10.07 19.27
C LEU A 96 -4.28 -8.74 19.03
N GLY A 97 -3.53 -8.64 17.93
CA GLY A 97 -2.87 -7.40 17.53
C GLY A 97 -3.87 -6.27 17.26
N SER A 98 -5.00 -6.58 16.60
CA SER A 98 -6.08 -5.62 16.35
C SER A 98 -6.73 -5.12 17.65
N LEU A 99 -6.99 -6.03 18.60
CA LEU A 99 -7.49 -5.68 19.93
C LEU A 99 -6.50 -4.76 20.67
N ILE A 100 -5.23 -5.15 20.75
CA ILE A 100 -4.20 -4.36 21.44
C ILE A 100 -4.04 -2.97 20.80
N PHE A 101 -4.12 -2.87 19.47
CA PHE A 101 -4.05 -1.58 18.78
C PHE A 101 -5.21 -0.64 19.15
N SER A 102 -6.39 -1.18 19.52
CA SER A 102 -7.54 -0.38 19.95
C SER A 102 -7.51 0.06 21.43
N LEU A 103 -6.71 -0.60 22.28
CA LEU A 103 -6.67 -0.37 23.74
C LEU A 103 -6.35 1.06 24.18
N PRO A 104 -5.46 1.82 23.49
CA PRO A 104 -5.14 3.19 23.90
C PRO A 104 -6.37 4.10 24.01
N HIS A 105 -7.40 3.91 23.17
CA HIS A 105 -8.62 4.72 23.26
C HIS A 105 -9.32 4.56 24.61
N PHE A 106 -9.44 3.33 25.12
CA PHE A 106 -10.15 3.04 26.38
C PHE A 106 -9.36 3.42 27.64
N SER A 107 -8.05 3.64 27.50
CA SER A 107 -7.14 3.90 28.64
C SER A 107 -6.63 5.35 28.71
N SER A 108 -6.73 6.12 27.63
CA SER A 108 -6.18 7.49 27.54
C SER A 108 -7.10 8.60 28.07
N GLY A 109 -8.32 8.29 28.50
CA GLY A 109 -9.30 9.28 28.97
C GLY A 109 -9.97 10.07 27.84
N LYS A 110 -10.89 10.98 28.19
CA LYS A 110 -11.69 11.77 27.23
C LYS A 110 -10.83 12.83 26.50
N TYR A 111 -11.23 13.18 25.28
CA TYR A 111 -10.59 14.25 24.50
C TYR A 111 -11.28 15.59 24.77
N GLU A 112 -10.50 16.65 25.08
CA GLU A 112 -11.02 18.01 25.26
C GLU A 112 -10.85 18.82 23.97
N TYR A 113 -11.96 19.27 23.41
CA TYR A 113 -11.99 20.10 22.20
C TYR A 113 -11.76 21.57 22.56
N GLY A 114 -10.64 22.15 22.14
CA GLY A 114 -10.32 23.54 22.44
C GLY A 114 -9.20 24.12 21.59
N GLY A 115 -9.58 25.01 20.66
CA GLY A 115 -8.65 25.88 19.93
C GLY A 115 -9.38 26.93 19.10
N SER A 116 -9.01 28.20 19.29
CA SER A 116 -9.58 29.38 18.61
C SER A 116 -9.32 29.36 17.10
N LYS A 117 -10.35 29.60 16.29
CA LYS A 117 -10.25 29.78 14.83
C LYS A 117 -9.33 30.96 14.51
N LEU A 118 -8.22 30.70 13.83
CA LEU A 118 -7.34 31.74 13.27
C LEU A 118 -7.97 32.27 11.97
N GLU A 119 -8.01 33.58 11.77
CA GLU A 119 -8.59 34.20 10.56
C GLU A 119 -7.53 34.40 9.45
N ASP A 120 -7.81 33.91 8.24
CA ASP A 120 -6.83 33.77 7.12
C ASP A 120 -6.74 34.96 6.13
N THR A 121 -7.32 36.13 6.43
CA THR A 121 -7.41 37.29 5.49
C THR A 121 -6.37 38.38 5.76
N CYS A 122 -6.08 39.24 4.75
CA CYS A 122 -5.18 40.39 4.91
C CYS A 122 -5.78 41.39 5.92
N GLN A 123 -5.19 41.47 7.12
CA GLN A 123 -5.55 42.46 8.12
C GLN A 123 -4.60 43.66 8.01
N THR A 124 -5.17 44.85 7.85
CA THR A 124 -4.45 46.13 7.83
C THR A 124 -4.37 46.79 9.22
N ALA A 125 -4.96 46.18 10.25
CA ALA A 125 -4.93 46.66 11.63
C ALA A 125 -3.91 45.86 12.48
N GLU A 126 -3.23 46.55 13.39
CA GLU A 126 -2.23 45.98 14.31
C GLU A 126 -2.86 44.99 15.29
N THR A 127 -3.04 43.74 14.88
CA THR A 127 -3.19 42.62 15.80
C THR A 127 -1.81 42.12 16.19
N THR A 128 -1.52 42.19 17.49
CA THR A 128 -0.28 41.72 18.09
C THR A 128 -0.25 40.19 17.96
N PHE A 129 0.37 39.67 16.90
CA PHE A 129 0.70 38.26 16.83
C PHE A 129 1.65 37.96 17.99
N THR A 130 1.18 37.18 18.96
CA THR A 130 2.05 36.62 20.00
C THR A 130 3.12 35.80 19.30
N ASN A 131 4.37 36.25 19.38
CA ASN A 131 5.54 35.48 18.95
C ASN A 131 5.40 34.05 19.46
N ALA A 132 5.19 33.10 18.55
CA ALA A 132 5.15 31.70 18.91
C ALA A 132 6.55 31.32 19.38
N THR A 133 6.79 31.37 20.68
CA THR A 133 8.02 30.87 21.26
C THR A 133 8.11 29.39 20.93
N CYS A 134 9.11 29.00 20.13
CA CYS A 134 9.48 27.61 19.83
C CYS A 134 9.99 26.91 21.10
N ASN A 135 9.11 26.70 22.09
CA ASN A 135 9.35 25.87 23.26
C ASN A 135 8.03 25.57 23.96
N ALA A 136 7.41 24.45 23.60
CA ALA A 136 6.40 23.81 24.42
C ALA A 136 6.63 22.30 24.41
N ARG A 137 7.62 21.82 25.18
CA ARG A 137 7.56 20.44 25.69
C ARG A 137 6.43 20.39 26.72
N ARG A 138 5.20 20.16 26.27
CA ARG A 138 4.14 19.70 27.17
C ARG A 138 4.50 18.29 27.63
N ASN A 139 4.78 18.14 28.92
CA ASN A 139 5.01 16.85 29.57
C ASN A 139 3.67 16.08 29.70
N SER A 140 3.02 15.73 28.60
CA SER A 140 1.89 14.80 28.62
C SER A 140 2.45 13.37 28.60
N SER A 141 1.92 12.47 29.43
CA SER A 141 2.33 11.05 29.43
C SER A 141 1.72 10.25 28.27
N LEU A 142 0.93 10.90 27.39
CA LEU A 142 0.18 10.24 26.31
C LEU A 142 1.10 9.65 25.24
N HIS A 143 2.27 10.25 25.00
CA HIS A 143 3.25 9.71 24.05
C HIS A 143 3.70 8.27 24.38
N LYS A 144 3.57 7.81 25.64
CA LYS A 144 3.91 6.44 26.06
C LYS A 144 3.00 5.37 25.42
N TYR A 145 1.80 5.73 24.95
CA TYR A 145 0.92 4.82 24.22
C TYR A 145 1.51 4.37 22.87
N LEU A 146 2.56 5.04 22.37
CA LEU A 146 3.38 4.58 21.24
C LEU A 146 3.75 3.09 21.36
N TYR A 147 4.22 2.65 22.53
CA TYR A 147 4.66 1.27 22.74
C TYR A 147 3.52 0.26 22.62
N VAL A 148 2.29 0.65 22.96
CA VAL A 148 1.10 -0.21 22.81
C VAL A 148 0.76 -0.38 21.33
N PHE A 149 0.80 0.70 20.55
CA PHE A 149 0.61 0.64 19.11
C PHE A 149 1.68 -0.21 18.42
N MET A 150 2.96 -0.05 18.81
CA MET A 150 4.05 -0.88 18.31
C MET A 150 3.84 -2.36 18.66
N LEU A 151 3.43 -2.67 19.90
CA LEU A 151 3.12 -4.06 20.30
C LEU A 151 1.98 -4.65 19.46
N GLY A 152 0.90 -3.89 19.23
CA GLY A 152 -0.18 -4.30 18.34
C GLY A 152 0.31 -4.64 16.93
N GLN A 153 1.17 -3.78 16.35
CA GLN A 153 1.75 -4.00 15.03
C GLN A 153 2.72 -5.18 14.96
N LEU A 154 3.53 -5.39 16.00
CA LEU A 154 4.40 -6.56 16.09
C LEU A 154 3.59 -7.85 16.08
N LEU A 155 2.47 -7.91 16.83
CA LEU A 155 1.58 -9.07 16.85
C LEU A 155 0.86 -9.28 15.51
N LEU A 156 0.42 -8.20 14.87
CA LEU A 156 -0.10 -8.26 13.50
C LEU A 156 0.96 -8.82 12.53
N GLY A 157 2.23 -8.44 12.70
CA GLY A 157 3.37 -8.95 11.93
C GLY A 157 3.58 -10.45 12.13
N VAL A 158 3.60 -10.90 13.39
CA VAL A 158 3.67 -12.33 13.77
C VAL A 158 2.55 -13.12 13.11
N GLY A 159 1.33 -12.60 13.15
CA GLY A 159 0.16 -13.24 12.54
C GLY A 159 0.21 -13.23 11.01
N GLY A 160 0.71 -12.17 10.38
CA GLY A 160 0.82 -12.06 8.93
C GLY A 160 1.83 -13.03 8.30
N THR A 161 2.89 -13.42 9.01
CA THR A 161 3.95 -14.30 8.51
C THR A 161 3.46 -15.65 7.96
N PRO A 162 2.79 -16.52 8.76
CA PRO A 162 2.33 -17.82 8.28
C PRO A 162 1.30 -17.73 7.15
N LEU A 163 0.53 -16.63 7.06
CA LEU A 163 -0.48 -16.43 6.01
C LEU A 163 0.15 -16.46 4.61
N TYR A 164 1.16 -15.62 4.34
CA TYR A 164 1.75 -15.51 3.00
C TYR A 164 2.82 -16.58 2.69
N THR A 165 3.25 -17.34 3.69
CA THR A 165 4.28 -18.39 3.56
C THR A 165 3.63 -19.77 3.53
N LEU A 166 3.21 -20.26 4.70
CA LEU A 166 2.61 -21.57 4.90
C LEU A 166 1.24 -21.68 4.22
N GLY A 167 0.45 -20.59 4.25
CA GLY A 167 -0.87 -20.57 3.65
C GLY A 167 -0.82 -20.76 2.14
N THR A 168 0.05 -20.02 1.46
CA THR A 168 0.31 -20.13 0.02
C THR A 168 0.88 -21.50 -0.35
N ALA A 169 1.85 -22.01 0.42
CA ALA A 169 2.43 -23.33 0.18
C ALA A 169 1.39 -24.46 0.34
N PHE A 170 0.47 -24.33 1.31
CA PHE A 170 -0.60 -25.32 1.49
C PHE A 170 -1.59 -25.34 0.31
N ILE A 171 -1.90 -24.17 -0.28
CA ILE A 171 -2.68 -24.10 -1.53
C ILE A 171 -1.98 -24.88 -2.62
N ASP A 172 -0.70 -24.59 -2.86
CA ASP A 172 0.08 -25.25 -3.91
C ASP A 172 0.14 -26.77 -3.71
N ASP A 173 0.36 -27.23 -2.48
CA ASP A 173 0.42 -28.65 -2.14
C ASP A 173 -0.92 -29.36 -2.40
N SER A 174 -2.03 -28.66 -2.19
CA SER A 174 -3.37 -29.24 -2.19
C SER A 174 -4.06 -29.31 -3.56
N VAL A 175 -3.54 -28.61 -4.57
CA VAL A 175 -4.16 -28.55 -5.90
C VAL A 175 -3.25 -29.11 -7.00
N PRO A 176 -3.83 -29.54 -8.15
CA PRO A 176 -3.04 -29.91 -9.31
C PRO A 176 -2.12 -28.78 -9.78
N LYS A 177 -0.94 -29.15 -10.30
CA LYS A 177 0.13 -28.21 -10.70
C LYS A 177 -0.33 -27.08 -11.62
N HIS A 178 -1.24 -27.38 -12.55
CA HIS A 178 -1.77 -26.39 -13.47
C HIS A 178 -2.76 -25.44 -12.79
N MET A 179 -3.55 -25.90 -11.81
CA MET A 179 -4.52 -25.05 -11.10
C MET A 179 -3.91 -24.21 -9.98
N SER A 180 -2.73 -24.56 -9.46
CA SER A 180 -2.05 -23.83 -8.37
C SER A 180 -1.96 -22.32 -8.63
N SER A 181 -1.62 -21.92 -9.87
CA SER A 181 -1.51 -20.50 -10.22
C SER A 181 -2.83 -19.74 -10.12
N VAL A 182 -3.98 -20.38 -10.40
CA VAL A 182 -5.30 -19.73 -10.27
C VAL A 182 -5.62 -19.48 -8.81
N TYR A 183 -5.43 -20.48 -7.96
CA TYR A 183 -5.74 -20.37 -6.53
C TYR A 183 -4.85 -19.34 -5.83
N ILE A 184 -3.55 -19.36 -6.11
CA ILE A 184 -2.60 -18.36 -5.57
C ILE A 184 -2.96 -16.96 -6.09
N GLY A 185 -3.28 -16.83 -7.39
CA GLY A 185 -3.69 -15.56 -7.99
C GLY A 185 -4.95 -14.97 -7.36
N ILE A 186 -5.99 -15.80 -7.11
CA ILE A 186 -7.19 -15.38 -6.41
C ILE A 186 -6.87 -15.01 -4.96
N GLY A 187 -6.08 -15.82 -4.25
CA GLY A 187 -5.68 -15.56 -2.87
C GLY A 187 -5.02 -14.19 -2.68
N TYR A 188 -4.02 -13.87 -3.52
CA TYR A 188 -3.35 -12.57 -3.48
C TYR A 188 -4.23 -11.42 -4.00
N ALA A 189 -5.10 -11.66 -4.98
CA ALA A 189 -6.03 -10.62 -5.43
C ALA A 189 -6.99 -10.22 -4.32
N MET A 190 -7.48 -11.17 -3.53
CA MET A 190 -8.34 -10.89 -2.37
C MET A 190 -7.58 -10.12 -1.27
N SER A 191 -6.28 -10.36 -1.09
CA SER A 191 -5.49 -9.59 -0.11
C SER A 191 -5.35 -8.11 -0.49
N LEU A 192 -5.42 -7.78 -1.79
CA LEU A 192 -5.40 -6.39 -2.28
C LEU A 192 -6.72 -5.65 -2.07
N LEU A 193 -7.85 -6.37 -1.98
CA LEU A 193 -9.15 -5.77 -1.66
C LEU A 193 -9.24 -5.31 -0.20
N GLY A 194 -8.53 -5.99 0.71
CA GLY A 194 -8.50 -5.67 2.14
C GLY A 194 -8.18 -4.20 2.44
N PRO A 195 -7.03 -3.65 2.00
CA PRO A 195 -6.69 -2.24 2.20
C PRO A 195 -7.79 -1.30 1.69
N ALA A 196 -8.36 -1.56 0.50
CA ALA A 196 -9.43 -0.74 -0.08
C ALA A 196 -10.64 -0.63 0.85
N ILE A 197 -11.10 -1.79 1.35
CA ILE A 197 -12.20 -1.88 2.30
C ILE A 197 -11.84 -1.14 3.60
N GLY A 198 -10.62 -1.30 4.09
CA GLY A 198 -10.14 -0.63 5.30
C GLY A 198 -10.09 0.90 5.18
N TYR A 199 -9.64 1.45 4.05
CA TYR A 199 -9.66 2.91 3.81
C TYR A 199 -11.09 3.45 3.71
N VAL A 200 -11.98 2.76 2.99
CA VAL A 200 -13.38 3.21 2.86
C VAL A 200 -14.10 3.14 4.20
N LEU A 201 -14.05 1.99 4.89
CA LEU A 201 -14.67 1.82 6.19
C LEU A 201 -14.07 2.76 7.23
N GLY A 202 -12.73 2.87 7.29
CA GLY A 202 -12.04 3.77 8.19
C GLY A 202 -12.41 5.23 7.95
N GLY A 203 -12.52 5.67 6.68
CA GLY A 203 -12.88 7.03 6.33
C GLY A 203 -14.30 7.39 6.79
N GLN A 204 -15.24 6.45 6.67
CA GLN A 204 -16.59 6.63 7.22
C GLN A 204 -16.59 6.67 8.75
N LEU A 205 -15.80 5.81 9.41
CA LEU A 205 -15.69 5.80 10.87
C LEU A 205 -15.04 7.08 11.43
N LEU A 206 -14.17 7.74 10.66
CA LEU A 206 -13.56 9.02 11.04
C LEU A 206 -14.53 10.22 11.02
N ASN A 207 -15.66 10.09 10.32
CA ASN A 207 -16.75 11.09 10.36
C ASN A 207 -17.55 11.05 11.66
N ILE A 208 -17.38 10.01 12.48
CA ILE A 208 -18.00 9.86 13.80
C ILE A 208 -17.01 10.42 14.83
N TYR A 209 -17.49 11.28 15.73
CA TYR A 209 -16.65 11.85 16.80
C TYR A 209 -16.07 10.76 17.70
N ILE A 210 -14.82 10.94 18.12
CA ILE A 210 -14.04 9.95 18.89
C ILE A 210 -14.76 9.45 20.16
N ASP A 211 -15.47 10.33 20.88
CA ASP A 211 -16.24 10.01 22.08
C ASP A 211 -17.74 9.96 21.76
N ILE A 212 -18.25 8.76 21.44
CA ILE A 212 -19.65 8.53 21.01
C ILE A 212 -20.69 9.01 22.05
N GLN A 213 -20.30 9.08 23.33
CA GLN A 213 -21.16 9.41 24.47
C GLN A 213 -21.12 10.88 24.90
N MET A 214 -20.52 11.79 24.13
CA MET A 214 -20.65 13.22 24.45
C MET A 214 -22.13 13.62 24.43
N PRO A 215 -22.66 14.26 25.49
CA PRO A 215 -24.02 14.78 25.44
C PRO A 215 -24.05 15.81 24.32
N LYS A 216 -24.99 15.63 23.38
CA LYS A 216 -25.38 16.68 22.43
C LYS A 216 -25.59 17.94 23.27
N ARG A 217 -24.67 18.90 23.23
CA ARG A 217 -24.94 20.22 23.81
C ARG A 217 -26.15 20.72 23.04
N GLN A 218 -27.22 21.04 23.77
CA GLN A 218 -28.61 21.12 23.29
C GLN A 218 -28.85 22.00 22.04
N ASP A 219 -27.86 22.80 21.62
CA ASP A 219 -27.95 23.75 20.50
C ASP A 219 -26.91 23.53 19.37
N MET A 220 -26.13 22.43 19.37
CA MET A 220 -25.06 22.24 18.38
C MET A 220 -25.29 20.99 17.53
N THR A 221 -25.85 21.19 16.34
CA THR A 221 -25.83 20.18 15.27
C THR A 221 -24.44 20.24 14.65
N TYR A 222 -23.59 19.23 14.85
CA TYR A 222 -22.26 19.19 14.22
C TYR A 222 -22.40 19.34 12.70
N THR A 223 -21.91 20.45 12.17
CA THR A 223 -21.96 20.74 10.73
C THR A 223 -20.72 20.17 10.05
N LYS A 224 -20.75 19.97 8.72
CA LYS A 224 -19.53 19.63 7.95
C LYS A 224 -18.38 20.62 8.18
N VAL A 225 -18.70 21.87 8.51
CA VAL A 225 -17.73 22.93 8.83
C VAL A 225 -16.95 22.63 10.13
N ASP A 226 -17.53 21.86 11.05
CA ASP A 226 -16.85 21.42 12.29
C ASP A 226 -15.96 20.18 12.05
N GLN A 227 -16.20 19.41 10.98
CA GLN A 227 -15.34 18.29 10.57
C GLN A 227 -14.03 18.75 9.93
N ASP A 228 -14.05 19.93 9.31
CA ASP A 228 -12.85 20.58 8.76
C ASP A 228 -12.01 21.27 9.85
N ASP A 229 -12.49 21.31 11.10
CA ASP A 229 -11.70 21.83 12.22
C ASP A 229 -10.47 20.93 12.47
N PRO A 230 -9.25 21.47 12.53
CA PRO A 230 -8.05 20.69 12.78
C PRO A 230 -8.07 19.92 14.12
N HIS A 231 -8.92 20.29 15.07
CA HIS A 231 -9.12 19.59 16.36
C HIS A 231 -10.13 18.44 16.30
N TRP A 232 -10.79 18.20 15.16
CA TRP A 232 -11.68 17.04 15.02
C TRP A 232 -10.89 15.73 15.03
N LEU A 233 -11.33 14.77 15.85
CA LEU A 233 -10.79 13.42 15.93
C LEU A 233 -11.91 12.39 15.73
N GLY A 234 -11.69 11.47 14.79
CA GLY A 234 -12.65 10.44 14.43
C GLY A 234 -12.55 9.17 15.28
N ALA A 235 -13.61 8.35 15.30
CA ALA A 235 -13.72 7.10 16.07
C ALA A 235 -12.95 5.92 15.44
N TRP A 236 -11.63 6.08 15.32
CA TRP A 236 -10.73 5.12 14.65
C TRP A 236 -10.73 3.70 15.25
N TRP A 237 -10.99 3.56 16.55
CA TRP A 237 -10.90 2.29 17.29
C TRP A 237 -11.99 1.26 16.93
N ILE A 238 -13.16 1.71 16.43
CA ILE A 238 -14.32 0.85 16.15
C ILE A 238 -13.97 -0.21 15.09
N GLY A 239 -13.27 0.20 14.03
CA GLY A 239 -12.89 -0.68 12.94
C GLY A 239 -11.98 -1.83 13.41
N PHE A 240 -11.06 -1.54 14.33
CA PHE A 240 -10.16 -2.53 14.93
C PHE A 240 -10.92 -3.56 15.76
N LEU A 241 -11.87 -3.11 16.61
CA LEU A 241 -12.68 -4.05 17.40
C LEU A 241 -13.57 -4.94 16.52
N ALA A 242 -14.19 -4.38 15.47
CA ALA A 242 -14.99 -5.18 14.53
C ALA A 242 -14.13 -6.24 13.84
N CYS A 243 -12.92 -5.88 13.39
CA CYS A 243 -11.97 -6.82 12.79
C CYS A 243 -11.47 -7.86 13.80
N PHE A 244 -11.23 -7.50 15.06
CA PHE A 244 -10.85 -8.44 16.11
C PHE A 244 -11.85 -9.60 16.22
N PHE A 245 -13.15 -9.29 16.38
CA PHE A 245 -14.17 -10.33 16.47
C PHE A 245 -14.26 -11.15 15.18
N ALA A 246 -14.25 -10.50 14.02
CA ALA A 246 -14.38 -11.17 12.73
C ALA A 246 -13.20 -12.11 12.41
N ILE A 247 -11.96 -11.69 12.71
CA ILE A 247 -10.77 -12.51 12.51
C ILE A 247 -10.77 -13.71 13.46
N TRP A 248 -11.18 -13.54 14.72
CA TRP A 248 -11.23 -14.64 15.68
C TRP A 248 -12.25 -15.72 15.32
N LEU A 249 -13.33 -15.37 14.62
CA LEU A 249 -14.23 -16.37 14.04
C LEU A 249 -13.51 -17.30 13.04
N LEU A 250 -12.43 -16.85 12.40
CA LEU A 250 -11.64 -17.66 11.45
C LEU A 250 -10.68 -18.65 12.13
N VAL A 251 -10.44 -18.53 13.44
CA VAL A 251 -9.65 -19.54 14.18
C VAL A 251 -10.32 -20.91 14.10
N ILE A 252 -11.66 -20.95 14.16
CA ILE A 252 -12.46 -22.16 14.09
C ILE A 252 -12.24 -22.94 12.78
N PRO A 253 -12.51 -22.38 11.58
CA PRO A 253 -12.32 -23.10 10.33
C PRO A 253 -10.87 -23.56 10.13
N PHE A 254 -9.86 -22.74 10.42
CA PHE A 254 -8.45 -23.13 10.28
C PHE A 254 -8.04 -24.25 11.24
N SER A 255 -8.57 -24.26 12.46
CA SER A 255 -8.33 -25.36 13.41
C SER A 255 -8.98 -26.68 12.97
N CYS A 256 -10.00 -26.62 12.11
CA CYS A 256 -10.76 -27.77 11.63
C CYS A 256 -10.20 -28.42 10.37
N PHE A 257 -9.41 -27.72 9.55
CA PHE A 257 -8.82 -28.30 8.34
C PHE A 257 -7.81 -29.41 8.68
N PRO A 258 -7.76 -30.52 7.92
CA PRO A 258 -6.80 -31.59 8.14
C PRO A 258 -5.38 -31.19 7.69
N LYS A 259 -4.36 -31.96 8.10
CA LYS A 259 -2.95 -31.70 7.73
C LYS A 259 -2.74 -31.73 6.21
N HIS A 260 -3.46 -32.60 5.52
CA HIS A 260 -3.50 -32.72 4.07
C HIS A 260 -4.96 -32.87 3.66
N LEU A 261 -5.37 -32.19 2.59
CA LEU A 261 -6.73 -32.32 2.09
C LEU A 261 -6.96 -33.70 1.45
N PRO A 262 -8.22 -34.15 1.35
CA PRO A 262 -8.54 -35.39 0.65
C PRO A 262 -7.98 -35.37 -0.78
N GLY A 263 -7.27 -36.43 -1.17
CA GLY A 263 -6.67 -36.55 -2.51
C GLY A 263 -5.29 -35.90 -2.70
N THR A 264 -4.79 -35.14 -1.71
CA THR A 264 -3.46 -34.50 -1.79
C THR A 264 -2.33 -35.49 -2.09
N ALA A 265 -2.34 -36.69 -1.50
CA ALA A 265 -1.30 -37.70 -1.74
C ALA A 265 -1.24 -38.16 -3.21
N LYS A 266 -2.40 -38.35 -3.85
CA LYS A 266 -2.49 -38.71 -5.26
C LYS A 266 -1.99 -37.56 -6.15
N ILE A 267 -2.40 -36.33 -5.85
CA ILE A 267 -1.96 -35.13 -6.56
C ILE A 267 -0.44 -34.96 -6.47
N GLN A 268 0.15 -35.19 -5.29
CA GLN A 268 1.60 -35.11 -5.09
C GLN A 268 2.35 -36.20 -5.86
N ALA A 269 1.84 -37.42 -5.90
CA ALA A 269 2.45 -38.51 -6.68
C ALA A 269 2.44 -38.26 -8.19
N GLU A 270 1.42 -37.56 -8.71
CA GLU A 270 1.31 -37.21 -10.14
C GLU A 270 2.14 -35.97 -10.54
N LYS A 271 2.65 -35.19 -9.58
CA LYS A 271 3.42 -33.97 -9.86
C LYS A 271 4.84 -34.31 -10.33
N ILE A 272 5.12 -34.04 -11.60
CA ILE A 272 6.50 -34.05 -12.13
C ILE A 272 7.27 -32.87 -11.53
N SER A 273 8.38 -33.17 -10.86
CA SER A 273 9.28 -32.18 -10.29
C SER A 273 9.89 -31.29 -11.39
N GLU A 274 9.92 -29.99 -11.13
CA GLU A 274 10.60 -28.97 -11.95
C GLU A 274 11.70 -28.27 -11.14
N THR A 275 12.15 -28.91 -10.06
CA THR A 275 13.19 -28.36 -9.20
C THR A 275 14.44 -28.08 -10.02
N HIS A 276 15.05 -26.91 -9.80
CA HIS A 276 16.30 -26.58 -10.47
C HIS A 276 17.38 -27.61 -10.10
N ASP A 277 17.95 -28.25 -11.11
CA ASP A 277 19.02 -29.24 -10.95
C ASP A 277 20.28 -28.78 -11.68
N ASP A 278 21.27 -28.33 -10.90
CA ASP A 278 22.58 -27.94 -11.41
C ASP A 278 23.59 -29.11 -11.46
N GLY A 279 23.16 -30.33 -11.10
CA GLY A 279 24.02 -31.52 -11.02
C GLY A 279 24.88 -31.58 -9.75
N SER A 280 24.68 -30.67 -8.78
CA SER A 280 25.42 -30.68 -7.52
C SER A 280 24.83 -31.68 -6.52
N GLN A 281 25.68 -32.28 -5.67
CA GLN A 281 25.25 -33.17 -4.56
C GLN A 281 24.31 -32.48 -3.55
N ILE A 282 24.15 -31.15 -3.66
CA ILE A 282 23.31 -30.31 -2.81
C ILE A 282 21.84 -30.73 -2.89
N LEU A 283 21.37 -31.21 -4.04
CA LEU A 283 19.97 -31.61 -4.25
C LEU A 283 19.61 -32.90 -3.48
N VAL A 284 20.55 -33.85 -3.42
CA VAL A 284 20.41 -35.09 -2.62
C VAL A 284 20.44 -34.75 -1.12
N GLN A 285 21.28 -33.82 -0.71
CA GLN A 285 21.35 -33.34 0.67
C GLN A 285 20.08 -32.57 1.07
N ALA A 286 19.54 -31.72 0.20
CA ALA A 286 18.34 -30.91 0.43
C ALA A 286 17.09 -31.76 0.76
N ASN A 287 17.02 -33.00 0.27
CA ASN A 287 15.91 -33.93 0.55
C ASN A 287 15.94 -34.51 1.98
N ASN A 288 17.13 -34.56 2.61
CA ASN A 288 17.36 -35.09 3.95
C ASN A 288 17.51 -33.99 5.02
N ILE A 289 17.87 -32.77 4.61
CA ILE A 289 18.09 -31.60 5.49
C ILE A 289 16.76 -31.04 6.01
N GLY A 290 16.72 -30.69 7.30
CA GLY A 290 15.63 -29.95 7.96
C GLY A 290 14.93 -30.70 9.09
N GLN A 291 15.49 -31.83 9.54
CA GLN A 291 14.91 -32.60 10.66
C GLN A 291 15.20 -31.96 12.02
N SER A 292 16.29 -31.19 12.11
CA SER A 292 16.70 -30.50 13.32
C SER A 292 16.88 -29.01 13.06
N PHE A 293 16.67 -28.17 14.07
CA PHE A 293 16.97 -26.73 13.99
C PHE A 293 18.44 -26.45 13.64
N LYS A 294 19.35 -27.40 13.93
CA LYS A 294 20.77 -27.33 13.54
C LYS A 294 20.96 -27.29 12.02
N ASP A 295 20.00 -27.80 11.25
CA ASP A 295 20.02 -27.80 9.79
C ASP A 295 19.60 -26.45 9.19
N PHE A 296 19.09 -25.51 10.00
CA PHE A 296 18.56 -24.23 9.53
C PHE A 296 19.58 -23.40 8.74
N PRO A 297 20.81 -23.15 9.21
CA PRO A 297 21.78 -22.34 8.47
C PRO A 297 22.17 -22.96 7.13
N MET A 298 22.29 -24.30 7.10
CA MET A 298 22.57 -25.04 5.87
C MET A 298 21.41 -24.95 4.88
N ALA A 299 20.18 -25.17 5.34
CA ALA A 299 18.98 -25.03 4.51
C ALA A 299 18.86 -23.62 3.92
N LEU A 300 19.16 -22.59 4.72
CA LEU A 300 19.14 -21.19 4.26
C LEU A 300 20.20 -20.96 3.19
N MET A 301 21.42 -21.45 3.40
CA MET A 301 22.50 -21.32 2.43
C MET A 301 22.21 -22.04 1.11
N ILE A 302 21.53 -23.19 1.14
CA ILE A 302 21.09 -23.90 -0.07
C ILE A 302 20.17 -23.02 -0.90
N LEU A 303 19.18 -22.36 -0.26
CA LEU A 303 18.27 -21.46 -0.95
C LEU A 303 18.99 -20.21 -1.48
N LEU A 304 19.85 -19.58 -0.66
CA LEU A 304 20.59 -18.37 -1.05
C LEU A 304 21.61 -18.64 -2.18
N ARG A 305 22.11 -19.87 -2.32
CA ARG A 305 22.99 -20.27 -3.43
C ARG A 305 22.25 -20.69 -4.69
N ASN A 306 20.93 -20.90 -4.65
CA ASN A 306 20.16 -21.23 -5.84
C ASN A 306 20.05 -19.97 -6.75
N PRO A 307 20.73 -19.95 -7.91
CA PRO A 307 20.82 -18.75 -8.75
C PRO A 307 19.47 -18.38 -9.38
N VAL A 308 18.62 -19.37 -9.67
CA VAL A 308 17.27 -19.16 -10.22
C VAL A 308 16.39 -18.50 -9.16
N LEU A 309 16.40 -19.04 -7.94
CA LEU A 309 15.62 -18.50 -6.82
C LEU A 309 16.01 -17.06 -6.52
N MET A 310 17.30 -16.78 -6.32
CA MET A 310 17.76 -15.42 -6.00
C MET A 310 17.46 -14.43 -7.12
N SER A 311 17.56 -14.85 -8.38
CA SER A 311 17.19 -14.00 -9.51
C SER A 311 15.70 -13.64 -9.50
N LEU A 312 14.82 -14.61 -9.23
CA LEU A 312 13.38 -14.38 -9.08
C LEU A 312 13.05 -13.50 -7.87
N ILE A 313 13.78 -13.66 -6.75
CA ILE A 313 13.60 -12.84 -5.55
C ILE A 313 13.97 -11.39 -5.80
N VAL A 314 15.11 -11.12 -6.44
CA VAL A 314 15.54 -9.75 -6.77
C VAL A 314 14.56 -9.11 -7.75
N ALA A 315 14.12 -9.84 -8.78
CA ALA A 315 13.07 -9.38 -9.69
C ALA A 315 11.77 -9.02 -8.94
N SER A 316 11.29 -9.88 -8.04
CA SER A 316 10.08 -9.62 -7.24
C SER A 316 10.23 -8.43 -6.29
N SER A 317 11.44 -8.21 -5.75
CA SER A 317 11.74 -7.10 -4.84
C SER A 317 11.74 -5.77 -5.60
N SER A 318 12.32 -5.74 -6.80
CA SER A 318 12.29 -4.57 -7.68
C SER A 318 10.86 -4.20 -8.11
N GLU A 319 10.03 -5.20 -8.41
CA GLU A 319 8.59 -4.97 -8.69
C GLU A 319 7.84 -4.44 -7.47
N ALA A 320 8.10 -4.98 -6.29
CA ALA A 320 7.51 -4.49 -5.04
C ALA A 320 7.94 -3.06 -4.71
N LEU A 321 9.17 -2.66 -5.03
CA LEU A 321 9.67 -1.29 -4.91
C LEU A 321 8.81 -0.32 -5.72
N VAL A 322 8.57 -0.63 -7.00
CA VAL A 322 7.74 0.20 -7.88
C VAL A 322 6.29 0.24 -7.40
N ALA A 323 5.72 -0.92 -7.05
CA ALA A 323 4.34 -1.02 -6.59
C ALA A 323 4.09 -0.18 -5.33
N THR A 324 4.99 -0.25 -4.34
CA THR A 324 4.86 0.50 -3.08
C THR A 324 5.16 1.99 -3.23
N GLY A 325 6.13 2.36 -4.08
CA GLY A 325 6.40 3.74 -4.45
C GLY A 325 5.18 4.42 -5.07
N PHE A 326 4.55 3.79 -6.07
CA PHE A 326 3.32 4.31 -6.67
C PHE A 326 2.13 4.26 -5.73
N ALA A 327 1.96 3.19 -4.93
CA ALA A 327 0.87 3.13 -3.94
C ALA A 327 0.89 4.33 -2.97
N THR A 328 2.09 4.81 -2.62
CA THR A 328 2.25 5.93 -1.69
C THR A 328 2.13 7.29 -2.37
N PHE A 329 2.74 7.45 -3.55
CA PHE A 329 2.93 8.79 -4.15
C PHE A 329 2.13 9.06 -5.42
N LEU A 330 1.40 8.09 -5.97
CA LEU A 330 0.54 8.30 -7.12
C LEU A 330 -0.54 9.37 -6.87
N PRO A 331 -1.22 9.42 -5.71
CA PRO A 331 -2.17 10.50 -5.42
C PRO A 331 -1.52 11.88 -5.50
N LYS A 332 -0.31 12.02 -4.93
CA LYS A 332 0.45 13.26 -4.95
C LYS A 332 0.87 13.66 -6.37
N PHE A 333 1.23 12.68 -7.20
CA PHE A 333 1.47 12.91 -8.62
C PHE A 333 0.21 13.43 -9.32
N ILE A 334 -0.95 12.78 -9.12
CA ILE A 334 -2.21 13.19 -9.75
C ILE A 334 -2.63 14.60 -9.28
N GLU A 335 -2.45 14.88 -7.99
CA GLU A 335 -2.81 16.17 -7.39
C GLU A 335 -2.03 17.34 -8.00
N ASN A 336 -0.72 17.16 -8.22
CA ASN A 336 0.15 18.22 -8.72
C ASN A 336 0.09 18.35 -10.25
N GLN A 337 0.07 17.22 -10.97
CA GLN A 337 -0.01 17.23 -12.43
C GLN A 337 -1.36 17.72 -12.95
N PHE A 338 -2.46 17.26 -12.36
CA PHE A 338 -3.79 17.49 -12.92
C PHE A 338 -4.65 18.43 -12.07
N GLY A 339 -4.03 19.14 -11.11
CA GLY A 339 -4.69 20.15 -10.27
C GLY A 339 -5.91 19.63 -9.51
N LYS A 340 -5.93 18.34 -9.19
CA LYS A 340 -7.04 17.71 -8.46
C LYS A 340 -6.88 17.89 -6.96
N THR A 341 -7.98 17.76 -6.22
CA THR A 341 -7.93 17.77 -4.75
C THR A 341 -7.26 16.50 -4.24
N SER A 342 -6.62 16.57 -3.08
CA SER A 342 -5.89 15.44 -2.49
C SER A 342 -6.79 14.20 -2.30
N SER A 343 -8.03 14.42 -1.83
CA SER A 343 -9.03 13.35 -1.63
C SER A 343 -9.48 12.70 -2.93
N PHE A 344 -9.72 13.49 -3.98
CA PHE A 344 -10.09 12.97 -5.29
C PHE A 344 -8.94 12.19 -5.94
N SER A 345 -7.71 12.71 -5.85
CA SER A 345 -6.51 12.04 -6.34
C SER A 345 -6.23 10.71 -5.63
N ALA A 346 -6.42 10.65 -4.30
CA ALA A 346 -6.30 9.42 -3.53
C ALA A 346 -7.33 8.38 -3.96
N THR A 347 -8.58 8.82 -4.18
CA THR A 347 -9.66 7.96 -4.67
C THR A 347 -9.35 7.39 -6.06
N LEU A 348 -8.87 8.23 -6.98
CA LEU A 348 -8.44 7.79 -8.31
C LEU A 348 -7.26 6.82 -8.25
N GLY A 349 -6.26 7.13 -7.42
CA GLY A 349 -5.11 6.25 -7.22
C GLY A 349 -5.53 4.86 -6.73
N GLY A 350 -6.43 4.79 -5.75
CA GLY A 350 -7.00 3.53 -5.27
C GLY A 350 -7.80 2.78 -6.34
N LEU A 351 -8.63 3.48 -7.11
CA LEU A 351 -9.46 2.90 -8.17
C LEU A 351 -8.63 2.37 -9.35
N VAL A 352 -7.46 2.94 -9.61
CA VAL A 352 -6.56 2.45 -10.66
C VAL A 352 -5.69 1.31 -10.14
N LEU A 353 -5.06 1.47 -8.97
CA LEU A 353 -4.07 0.52 -8.46
C LEU A 353 -4.71 -0.79 -8.02
N ILE A 354 -5.79 -0.76 -7.24
CA ILE A 354 -6.32 -1.97 -6.57
C ILE A 354 -6.98 -2.92 -7.57
N PRO A 355 -7.95 -2.47 -8.41
CA PRO A 355 -8.54 -3.34 -9.43
C PRO A 355 -7.51 -3.78 -10.48
N GLY A 356 -6.60 -2.87 -10.89
CA GLY A 356 -5.54 -3.22 -11.84
C GLY A 356 -4.65 -4.34 -11.31
N ALA A 357 -4.22 -4.23 -10.05
CA ALA A 357 -3.40 -5.24 -9.40
C ALA A 357 -4.12 -6.59 -9.24
N ALA A 358 -5.37 -6.57 -8.78
CA ALA A 358 -6.18 -7.77 -8.61
C ALA A 358 -6.45 -8.47 -9.95
N LEU A 359 -6.83 -7.72 -10.99
CA LEU A 359 -7.04 -8.27 -12.34
C LEU A 359 -5.76 -8.88 -12.88
N GLY A 360 -4.61 -8.22 -12.74
CA GLY A 360 -3.32 -8.76 -13.19
C GLY A 360 -2.98 -10.10 -12.56
N GLN A 361 -3.16 -10.23 -11.24
CA GLN A 361 -2.87 -11.48 -10.52
C GLN A 361 -3.80 -12.63 -10.90
N VAL A 362 -5.10 -12.36 -11.10
CA VAL A 362 -6.08 -13.38 -11.52
C VAL A 362 -5.86 -13.78 -12.98
N ILE A 363 -5.71 -12.81 -13.89
CA ILE A 363 -5.50 -13.06 -15.33
C ILE A 363 -4.23 -13.91 -15.53
N SER A 364 -3.12 -13.55 -14.87
CA SER A 364 -1.88 -14.33 -14.97
C SER A 364 -2.04 -15.75 -14.39
N GLY A 365 -2.73 -15.90 -13.26
CA GLY A 365 -3.05 -17.21 -12.68
C GLY A 365 -3.83 -18.11 -13.65
N VAL A 366 -4.84 -17.55 -14.31
CA VAL A 366 -5.68 -18.23 -15.31
C VAL A 366 -4.89 -18.57 -16.57
N LEU A 367 -4.08 -17.64 -17.09
CA LEU A 367 -3.26 -17.89 -18.30
C LEU A 367 -2.22 -18.99 -18.07
N VAL A 368 -1.50 -18.96 -16.94
CA VAL A 368 -0.51 -20.00 -16.59
C VAL A 368 -1.18 -21.37 -16.48
N SER A 369 -2.39 -21.43 -15.91
CA SER A 369 -3.17 -22.66 -15.76
C SER A 369 -3.70 -23.20 -17.09
N LYS A 370 -4.42 -22.36 -17.86
CA LYS A 370 -5.03 -22.77 -19.13
C LYS A 370 -3.99 -23.18 -20.17
N CYS A 371 -2.86 -22.47 -20.24
CA CYS A 371 -1.77 -22.80 -21.14
C CYS A 371 -0.87 -23.94 -20.61
N LYS A 372 -1.14 -24.47 -19.40
CA LYS A 372 -0.34 -25.53 -18.74
C LYS A 372 1.16 -25.25 -18.82
N MET A 373 1.56 -24.02 -18.51
CA MET A 373 2.94 -23.58 -18.70
C MET A 373 3.91 -24.35 -17.78
N SER A 374 5.04 -24.81 -18.33
CA SER A 374 6.17 -25.34 -17.56
C SER A 374 6.89 -24.22 -16.81
N CYS A 375 7.73 -24.53 -15.82
CA CYS A 375 8.48 -23.52 -15.06
C CYS A 375 9.26 -22.57 -15.98
N LYS A 376 9.98 -23.11 -16.98
CA LYS A 376 10.68 -22.28 -17.99
C LYS A 376 9.71 -21.43 -18.81
N GLY A 377 8.53 -21.95 -19.14
CA GLY A 377 7.47 -21.20 -19.83
C GLY A 377 6.92 -20.04 -18.99
N ILE A 378 6.71 -20.27 -17.69
CA ILE A 378 6.29 -19.25 -16.73
C ILE A 378 7.33 -18.12 -16.66
N ILE A 379 8.62 -18.46 -16.55
CA ILE A 379 9.67 -17.44 -16.45
C ILE A 379 9.74 -16.61 -17.75
N LYS A 380 9.60 -17.23 -18.92
CA LYS A 380 9.51 -16.51 -20.21
C LYS A 380 8.28 -15.61 -20.30
N PHE A 381 7.14 -16.06 -19.78
CA PHE A 381 5.92 -15.26 -19.74
C PHE A 381 6.11 -13.97 -18.94
N MET A 382 6.86 -14.01 -17.82
CA MET A 382 7.19 -12.82 -17.04
C MET A 382 8.00 -11.78 -17.84
N ILE A 383 8.94 -12.20 -18.69
CA ILE A 383 9.70 -11.28 -19.55
C ILE A 383 8.75 -10.49 -20.47
N SER A 384 7.76 -11.17 -21.03
CA SER A 384 6.75 -10.55 -21.89
C SER A 384 5.91 -9.53 -21.12
N THR A 385 5.38 -9.90 -19.95
CA THR A 385 4.54 -9.00 -19.15
C THR A 385 5.31 -7.80 -18.61
N CYS A 386 6.55 -7.99 -18.13
CA CYS A 386 7.40 -6.90 -17.66
C CYS A 386 7.80 -5.95 -18.79
N SER A 387 8.08 -6.46 -20.00
CA SER A 387 8.37 -5.63 -21.17
C SER A 387 7.17 -4.76 -21.58
N VAL A 388 5.96 -5.33 -21.59
CA VAL A 388 4.73 -4.57 -21.88
C VAL A 388 4.48 -3.52 -20.81
N ALA A 389 4.66 -3.85 -19.53
CA ALA A 389 4.55 -2.89 -18.43
C ALA A 389 5.55 -1.73 -18.56
N LEU A 390 6.79 -1.99 -18.97
CA LEU A 390 7.80 -0.95 -19.20
C LEU A 390 7.36 0.01 -20.32
N ILE A 391 6.85 -0.51 -21.43
CA ILE A 391 6.35 0.31 -22.55
C ILE A 391 5.17 1.16 -22.09
N LEU A 392 4.19 0.59 -21.38
CA LEU A 392 3.03 1.33 -20.90
C LEU A 392 3.39 2.42 -19.87
N ASN A 393 4.44 2.21 -19.07
CA ASN A 393 4.94 3.21 -18.13
C ASN A 393 5.48 4.47 -18.82
N THR A 394 5.79 4.46 -20.12
CA THR A 394 6.18 5.68 -20.87
C THR A 394 5.09 6.76 -20.89
N VAL A 395 3.86 6.43 -20.48
CA VAL A 395 2.75 7.39 -20.27
C VAL A 395 3.14 8.60 -19.42
N PHE A 396 4.04 8.45 -18.46
CA PHE A 396 4.54 9.56 -17.64
C PHE A 396 5.26 10.65 -18.45
N LEU A 397 5.79 10.32 -19.64
CA LEU A 397 6.53 11.27 -20.48
C LEU A 397 5.61 12.14 -21.33
N PHE A 398 4.53 11.57 -21.87
CA PHE A 398 3.67 12.27 -22.82
C PHE A 398 2.33 12.74 -22.23
N ALA A 399 1.84 12.10 -21.16
CA ALA A 399 0.62 12.50 -20.45
C ALA A 399 0.95 13.29 -19.17
N LYS A 400 1.89 14.23 -19.28
CA LYS A 400 2.27 15.19 -18.24
C LYS A 400 1.68 16.57 -18.53
N CYS A 401 1.53 17.38 -17.50
CA CYS A 401 1.04 18.74 -17.57
C CYS A 401 2.13 19.72 -17.10
N GLY A 402 2.09 20.95 -17.60
CA GLY A 402 2.94 22.02 -17.10
C GLY A 402 2.51 22.49 -15.70
N ASN A 403 3.28 23.41 -15.14
CA ASN A 403 2.86 24.17 -13.96
C ASN A 403 1.92 25.30 -14.37
N GLU A 404 0.81 25.47 -13.65
CA GLU A 404 -0.06 26.63 -13.81
C GLU A 404 0.62 27.90 -13.25
N PRO A 405 0.28 29.10 -13.76
CA PRO A 405 0.85 30.36 -13.28
C PRO A 405 0.64 30.56 -11.78
N PHE A 406 1.74 30.76 -11.05
CA PHE A 406 1.77 30.98 -9.62
C PHE A 406 2.53 32.28 -9.31
N ALA A 407 1.84 33.24 -8.68
CA ALA A 407 2.38 34.55 -8.33
C ALA A 407 3.52 34.45 -7.29
N GLY A 408 4.68 35.00 -7.64
CA GLY A 408 5.90 34.95 -6.82
C GLY A 408 6.69 33.65 -6.93
N VAL A 409 6.27 32.69 -7.76
CA VAL A 409 6.99 31.42 -8.00
C VAL A 409 7.31 31.24 -9.49
N SER A 410 6.29 31.14 -10.35
CA SER A 410 6.47 30.99 -11.79
C SER A 410 6.28 32.30 -12.56
N GLU A 411 5.47 33.22 -12.02
CA GLU A 411 5.25 34.56 -12.59
C GLU A 411 5.34 35.64 -11.50
N THR A 412 5.53 36.90 -11.91
CA THR A 412 5.51 38.06 -10.99
C THR A 412 4.08 38.52 -10.72
N TYR A 413 3.88 39.31 -9.66
CA TYR A 413 2.56 39.84 -9.29
C TYR A 413 2.15 40.95 -10.28
N ASN A 414 1.53 40.57 -11.41
CA ASN A 414 1.12 41.48 -12.47
C ASN A 414 2.26 42.41 -12.94
N GLY A 415 3.46 41.84 -13.15
CA GLY A 415 4.66 42.58 -13.54
C GLY A 415 5.44 43.24 -12.39
N THR A 416 4.98 43.11 -11.15
CA THR A 416 5.63 43.65 -9.94
C THR A 416 6.24 42.55 -9.05
N GLY A 417 7.32 42.88 -8.34
CA GLY A 417 8.04 41.93 -7.49
C GLY A 417 9.08 41.09 -8.23
N THR A 418 9.65 40.09 -7.55
CA THR A 418 10.70 39.21 -8.05
C THR A 418 10.27 37.75 -8.00
N LEU A 419 10.70 36.94 -8.96
CA LEU A 419 10.51 35.48 -8.90
C LEU A 419 11.12 34.91 -7.62
N TYR A 420 10.51 33.85 -7.10
CA TYR A 420 10.86 33.20 -5.81
C TYR A 420 10.63 34.06 -4.57
N ASN A 421 9.92 35.18 -4.69
CA ASN A 421 9.49 36.00 -3.58
C ASN A 421 7.97 36.14 -3.57
N LEU A 422 7.33 35.66 -2.50
CA LEU A 422 5.88 35.75 -2.31
C LEU A 422 5.42 37.16 -1.92
N THR A 423 6.33 38.04 -1.49
CA THR A 423 6.00 39.42 -1.12
C THR A 423 6.22 40.35 -2.30
N ALA A 424 5.20 41.15 -2.60
CA ALA A 424 5.17 42.14 -3.66
C ALA A 424 4.56 43.45 -3.12
N PRO A 425 4.68 44.59 -3.82
CA PRO A 425 4.14 45.87 -3.36
C PRO A 425 2.64 45.82 -3.02
N CYS A 426 1.87 44.95 -3.69
CA CYS A 426 0.42 44.82 -3.46
C CYS A 426 0.04 44.13 -2.14
N ASN A 427 0.89 43.27 -1.58
CA ASN A 427 0.63 42.52 -0.32
C ASN A 427 1.59 42.87 0.81
N ALA A 428 2.54 43.79 0.58
CA ALA A 428 3.54 44.19 1.58
C ALA A 428 2.92 44.70 2.89
N ASN A 429 1.76 45.35 2.81
CA ASN A 429 1.05 45.92 3.96
C ASN A 429 0.24 44.88 4.77
N CYS A 430 0.12 43.65 4.28
CA CYS A 430 -0.72 42.62 4.90
C CYS A 430 -0.01 41.79 5.98
N LYS A 431 1.32 41.94 6.15
CA LYS A 431 2.16 41.14 7.07
C LYS A 431 1.84 39.63 7.03
N CYS A 432 1.69 39.07 5.84
CA CYS A 432 1.26 37.68 5.66
C CYS A 432 2.29 36.68 6.20
N SER A 433 1.80 35.71 6.98
CA SER A 433 2.64 34.59 7.43
C SER A 433 2.73 33.51 6.35
N ARG A 434 3.92 32.91 6.21
CA ARG A 434 4.16 31.75 5.35
C ARG A 434 3.80 30.43 6.05
N SER A 435 3.34 30.47 7.30
CA SER A 435 3.06 29.28 8.12
C SER A 435 1.85 28.46 7.65
N MET A 436 0.94 29.05 6.86
CA MET A 436 -0.29 28.39 6.38
C MET A 436 -0.46 28.61 4.88
N TYR A 437 -0.32 27.52 4.12
CA TYR A 437 -0.62 27.50 2.69
C TYR A 437 -2.11 27.25 2.46
N TYR A 438 -2.81 28.23 1.92
CA TYR A 438 -4.24 28.16 1.62
C TYR A 438 -4.50 28.69 0.21
N PRO A 439 -4.17 27.91 -0.84
CA PRO A 439 -4.11 28.43 -2.18
C PRO A 439 -5.47 28.99 -2.63
N VAL A 440 -5.43 30.12 -3.31
CA VAL A 440 -6.60 30.73 -3.96
C VAL A 440 -6.30 30.96 -5.43
N CYS A 441 -7.31 30.74 -6.27
CA CYS A 441 -7.24 31.06 -7.69
C CYS A 441 -7.90 32.42 -7.93
N GLY A 442 -7.13 33.35 -8.49
CA GLY A 442 -7.62 34.66 -8.89
C GLY A 442 -8.45 34.62 -10.17
N SER A 443 -9.28 35.64 -10.35
CA SER A 443 -10.07 35.83 -11.58
C SER A 443 -9.19 35.99 -12.84
N ASP A 444 -7.91 36.31 -12.68
CA ASP A 444 -6.87 36.36 -13.70
C ASP A 444 -6.25 35.00 -14.05
N GLN A 445 -6.76 33.90 -13.46
CA GLN A 445 -6.24 32.54 -13.62
C GLN A 445 -4.82 32.33 -13.05
N VAL A 446 -4.39 33.21 -12.15
CA VAL A 446 -3.12 33.06 -11.43
C VAL A 446 -3.38 32.51 -10.03
N GLN A 447 -2.56 31.56 -9.61
CA GLN A 447 -2.61 30.99 -8.26
C GLN A 447 -1.79 31.83 -7.28
N TYR A 448 -2.34 32.04 -6.08
CA TYR A 448 -1.72 32.75 -4.98
C TYR A 448 -1.55 31.84 -3.75
N PHE A 449 -0.54 32.11 -2.94
CA PHE A 449 -0.18 31.27 -1.78
C PHE A 449 -1.27 31.21 -0.70
N SER A 450 -1.90 32.36 -0.40
CA SER A 450 -3.02 32.46 0.53
C SER A 450 -3.90 33.65 0.17
N PRO A 451 -5.12 33.77 0.76
CA PRO A 451 -5.95 34.96 0.58
C PRO A 451 -5.22 36.24 1.03
N CYS A 452 -4.37 36.15 2.06
CA CYS A 452 -3.52 37.25 2.50
C CYS A 452 -2.49 37.64 1.42
N PHE A 453 -1.78 36.67 0.83
CA PHE A 453 -0.81 36.96 -0.25
C PHE A 453 -1.48 37.44 -1.54
N ALA A 454 -2.74 37.10 -1.77
CA ALA A 454 -3.58 37.70 -2.80
C ALA A 454 -4.09 39.12 -2.44
N GLY A 455 -3.84 39.58 -1.21
CA GLY A 455 -4.23 40.90 -0.71
C GLY A 455 -5.72 41.04 -0.41
N CYS A 456 -6.44 39.94 -0.20
CA CYS A 456 -7.88 39.93 0.03
C CYS A 456 -8.24 40.35 1.46
N THR A 457 -9.12 41.33 1.60
CA THR A 457 -9.53 41.90 2.90
C THR A 457 -10.87 41.38 3.42
N SER A 458 -11.68 40.74 2.56
CA SER A 458 -13.01 40.25 2.93
C SER A 458 -13.36 38.93 2.26
N TYR A 459 -14.31 38.20 2.84
CA TYR A 459 -14.86 36.97 2.25
C TYR A 459 -16.37 36.88 2.47
N ILE A 460 -17.04 36.20 1.54
CA ILE A 460 -18.48 35.89 1.61
C ILE A 460 -18.63 34.38 1.58
N VAL A 461 -19.59 33.82 2.32
CA VAL A 461 -19.90 32.39 2.32
C VAL A 461 -21.28 32.19 1.72
N ASN A 462 -21.34 31.67 0.49
CA ASN A 462 -22.60 31.36 -0.20
C ASN A 462 -22.65 29.85 -0.50
N ASN A 463 -23.76 29.17 -0.17
CA ASN A 463 -23.96 27.73 -0.40
C ASN A 463 -22.77 26.86 0.07
N MET A 464 -22.23 27.12 1.26
CA MET A 464 -21.06 26.44 1.83
C MET A 464 -19.74 26.64 1.04
N LYS A 465 -19.68 27.61 0.14
CA LYS A 465 -18.47 27.99 -0.61
C LYS A 465 -18.00 29.37 -0.19
N LYS A 466 -16.77 29.47 0.32
CA LYS A 466 -16.11 30.73 0.66
C LYS A 466 -15.61 31.40 -0.62
N THR A 467 -15.86 32.69 -0.82
CA THR A 467 -15.33 33.50 -1.92
C THR A 467 -14.65 34.74 -1.37
N TYR A 468 -13.53 35.14 -1.97
CA TYR A 468 -12.72 36.26 -1.48
C TYR A 468 -12.88 37.50 -2.37
N HIS A 469 -12.88 38.67 -1.72
CA HIS A 469 -13.13 39.96 -2.36
C HIS A 469 -12.15 41.02 -1.84
N ASN A 470 -12.03 42.12 -2.61
CA ASN A 470 -11.14 43.25 -2.35
C ASN A 470 -9.68 42.79 -2.24
N CYS A 471 -9.20 42.11 -3.29
CA CYS A 471 -7.87 41.52 -3.41
C CYS A 471 -6.95 42.45 -4.21
N SER A 472 -5.97 43.07 -3.54
CA SER A 472 -5.08 44.07 -4.16
C SER A 472 -4.09 43.50 -5.20
N CYS A 473 -3.78 42.21 -5.14
CA CYS A 473 -2.76 41.57 -5.98
C CYS A 473 -3.29 40.88 -7.24
N ILE A 474 -4.62 40.81 -7.41
CA ILE A 474 -5.27 40.11 -8.53
C ILE A 474 -5.45 41.07 -9.70
N GLY A 475 -5.00 40.65 -10.89
CA GLY A 475 -5.19 41.43 -12.10
C GLY A 475 -6.68 41.59 -12.44
N LYS A 476 -7.10 42.79 -12.88
CA LYS A 476 -8.49 42.98 -13.35
C LYS A 476 -8.74 42.08 -14.57
N ALA A 477 -9.72 41.18 -14.48
CA ALA A 477 -10.11 40.32 -15.60
C ALA A 477 -10.37 41.16 -16.87
N LYS A 478 -9.93 40.67 -18.04
CA LYS A 478 -10.26 41.27 -19.34
C LYS A 478 -11.79 41.25 -19.48
N ARG A 479 -12.43 42.41 -19.27
CA ARG A 479 -13.89 42.58 -19.41
C ARG A 479 -14.35 42.16 -20.80
N GLU A 480 -15.08 41.05 -20.92
CA GLU A 480 -16.12 40.97 -21.93
C GLU A 480 -17.26 41.90 -21.48
N LYS A 481 -17.56 42.90 -22.31
CA LYS A 481 -18.59 43.90 -22.04
C LYS A 481 -19.95 43.21 -21.91
N GLY A 482 -20.58 43.22 -20.74
CA GLY A 482 -22.03 42.96 -20.68
C GLY A 482 -22.67 42.48 -19.37
N SER A 483 -21.94 42.02 -18.35
CA SER A 483 -22.57 41.51 -17.13
C SER A 483 -22.07 42.21 -15.87
N GLU A 484 -22.92 43.06 -15.28
CA GLU A 484 -22.82 43.47 -13.88
C GLU A 484 -23.23 42.29 -12.98
N ASP A 485 -22.32 41.33 -12.83
CA ASP A 485 -22.39 40.34 -11.75
C ASP A 485 -21.24 40.63 -10.79
N PHE A 486 -21.51 40.51 -9.49
CA PHE A 486 -20.54 40.52 -8.40
C PHE A 486 -19.53 39.38 -8.60
N LEU A 487 -18.58 39.56 -9.50
CA LEU A 487 -17.56 38.58 -9.84
C LEU A 487 -16.64 38.40 -8.64
N SER A 488 -16.64 37.19 -8.09
CA SER A 488 -15.69 36.77 -7.07
C SER A 488 -14.27 36.98 -7.60
N GLU A 489 -13.46 37.80 -6.92
CA GLU A 489 -12.09 38.10 -7.36
C GLU A 489 -11.15 36.92 -7.14
N ALA A 490 -11.42 36.11 -6.11
CA ALA A 490 -10.72 34.85 -5.87
C ALA A 490 -11.62 33.76 -5.28
N VAL A 491 -11.31 32.51 -5.63
CA VAL A 491 -11.95 31.31 -5.10
C VAL A 491 -10.93 30.40 -4.40
N PRO A 492 -11.32 29.69 -3.33
CA PRO A 492 -10.43 28.76 -2.63
C PRO A 492 -10.06 27.57 -3.51
N GLY A 493 -8.81 27.12 -3.37
CA GLY A 493 -8.24 26.01 -4.11
C GLY A 493 -7.24 26.44 -5.19
N LYS A 494 -6.58 25.44 -5.78
CA LYS A 494 -5.67 25.61 -6.92
C LYS A 494 -6.46 26.06 -8.16
N CYS A 495 -5.81 26.77 -9.07
CA CYS A 495 -6.44 27.10 -10.35
C CYS A 495 -6.75 25.84 -11.17
N PRO A 496 -7.87 25.82 -11.92
CA PRO A 496 -8.25 24.66 -12.72
C PRO A 496 -7.24 24.44 -13.84
N THR A 497 -6.65 23.24 -13.89
CA THR A 497 -5.68 22.93 -14.95
C THR A 497 -6.35 22.83 -16.31
N GLN A 498 -5.75 23.42 -17.34
CA GLN A 498 -6.23 23.27 -18.73
C GLN A 498 -5.90 21.88 -19.33
N CYS A 499 -5.18 21.06 -18.58
CA CYS A 499 -4.69 19.76 -19.00
C CYS A 499 -5.80 18.68 -19.02
N LYS A 500 -6.19 18.23 -20.22
CA LYS A 500 -7.24 17.21 -20.42
C LYS A 500 -6.73 15.77 -20.58
N VAL A 501 -5.43 15.53 -20.37
CA VAL A 501 -4.80 14.22 -20.61
C VAL A 501 -4.94 13.23 -19.44
N LEU A 502 -5.58 13.63 -18.33
CA LEU A 502 -5.80 12.77 -17.16
C LEU A 502 -6.45 11.41 -17.51
N PRO A 503 -7.54 11.32 -18.31
CA PRO A 503 -8.14 10.02 -18.65
C PRO A 503 -7.19 9.12 -19.44
N VAL A 504 -6.36 9.70 -20.32
CA VAL A 504 -5.34 8.97 -21.08
C VAL A 504 -4.28 8.41 -20.13
N PHE A 505 -3.77 9.25 -19.22
CA PHE A 505 -2.83 8.83 -18.18
C PHE A 505 -3.38 7.66 -17.36
N LEU A 506 -4.59 7.80 -16.80
CA LEU A 506 -5.22 6.78 -15.96
C LEU A 506 -5.44 5.47 -16.73
N THR A 507 -5.85 5.53 -18.00
CA THR A 507 -6.10 4.33 -18.81
C THR A 507 -4.82 3.56 -19.07
N PHE A 508 -3.78 4.22 -19.58
CA PHE A 508 -2.49 3.56 -19.85
C PHE A 508 -1.82 3.09 -18.57
N PHE A 509 -1.85 3.90 -17.51
CA PHE A 509 -1.28 3.52 -16.22
C PHE A 509 -2.05 2.35 -15.58
N PHE A 510 -3.37 2.28 -15.73
CA PHE A 510 -4.16 1.11 -15.31
C PHE A 510 -3.68 -0.17 -15.99
N PHE A 511 -3.48 -0.16 -17.31
CA PHE A 511 -2.92 -1.33 -17.99
C PHE A 511 -1.46 -1.60 -17.57
N ALA A 512 -0.65 -0.57 -17.33
CA ALA A 512 0.71 -0.74 -16.81
C ALA A 512 0.70 -1.47 -15.46
N VAL A 513 -0.25 -1.14 -14.58
CA VAL A 513 -0.48 -1.81 -13.30
C VAL A 513 -0.92 -3.25 -13.51
N VAL A 514 -1.89 -3.51 -14.40
CA VAL A 514 -2.34 -4.88 -14.72
C VAL A 514 -1.15 -5.74 -15.15
N PHE A 515 -0.36 -5.30 -16.13
CA PHE A 515 0.81 -6.06 -16.61
C PHE A 515 1.93 -6.19 -15.57
N THR A 516 2.07 -5.20 -14.67
CA THR A 516 3.01 -5.27 -13.55
C THR A 516 2.62 -6.39 -12.59
N PHE A 517 1.36 -6.44 -12.17
CA PHE A 517 0.87 -7.46 -11.24
C PHE A 517 0.63 -8.82 -11.90
N MET A 518 0.55 -8.89 -13.23
CA MET A 518 0.60 -10.15 -13.98
C MET A 518 1.92 -10.90 -13.78
N ALA A 519 3.01 -10.25 -13.37
CA ALA A 519 4.27 -10.94 -13.07
C ALA A 519 4.31 -11.56 -11.65
N THR A 520 3.47 -11.08 -10.71
CA THR A 520 3.53 -11.49 -9.29
C THR A 520 3.14 -12.96 -9.07
N THR A 521 2.01 -13.40 -9.62
CA THR A 521 1.54 -14.78 -9.49
C THR A 521 2.50 -15.77 -10.17
N PRO A 522 2.93 -15.55 -11.43
CA PRO A 522 3.98 -16.34 -12.08
C PRO A 522 5.27 -16.44 -11.27
N THR A 523 5.73 -15.34 -10.66
CA THR A 523 6.96 -15.33 -9.87
C THR A 523 6.86 -16.27 -8.66
N THR A 524 5.75 -16.19 -7.93
CA THR A 524 5.50 -17.04 -6.75
C THR A 524 5.42 -18.52 -7.16
N VAL A 525 4.72 -18.83 -8.24
CA VAL A 525 4.60 -20.20 -8.77
C VAL A 525 5.95 -20.72 -9.29
N ALA A 526 6.75 -19.88 -9.95
CA ALA A 526 8.09 -20.25 -10.41
C ALA A 526 9.02 -20.55 -9.23
N ILE A 527 8.99 -19.75 -8.17
CA ILE A 527 9.73 -20.00 -6.92
C ILE A 527 9.36 -21.35 -6.32
N LEU A 528 8.05 -21.64 -6.19
CA LEU A 528 7.58 -22.91 -5.64
C LEU A 528 7.99 -24.12 -6.49
N ARG A 529 8.09 -23.95 -7.82
CA ARG A 529 8.46 -25.01 -8.76
C ARG A 529 9.97 -25.23 -8.87
N CYS A 530 10.78 -24.20 -8.72
CA CYS A 530 12.24 -24.30 -8.88
C CYS A 530 12.97 -24.79 -7.61
N VAL A 531 12.27 -24.96 -6.50
CA VAL A 531 12.81 -25.48 -5.22
C VAL A 531 12.26 -26.87 -4.89
N PRO A 532 12.93 -27.65 -4.03
CA PRO A 532 12.39 -28.92 -3.54
C PRO A 532 11.10 -28.74 -2.73
N ASP A 533 10.19 -29.72 -2.80
CA ASP A 533 8.89 -29.67 -2.12
C ASP A 533 8.99 -29.39 -0.62
N LYS A 534 9.99 -29.98 0.05
CA LYS A 534 10.25 -29.81 1.49
C LYS A 534 10.83 -28.44 1.88
N GLN A 535 11.00 -27.51 0.94
CA GLN A 535 11.57 -26.18 1.17
C GLN A 535 10.69 -25.06 0.62
N ARG A 536 9.49 -25.36 0.11
CA ARG A 536 8.60 -24.39 -0.57
C ARG A 536 8.22 -23.20 0.31
N SER A 537 7.69 -23.44 1.50
CA SER A 537 7.32 -22.36 2.44
C SER A 537 8.56 -21.60 2.89
N PHE A 538 9.69 -22.29 3.10
CA PHE A 538 10.94 -21.64 3.48
C PHE A 538 11.45 -20.70 2.39
N ALA A 539 11.37 -21.10 1.12
CA ALA A 539 11.69 -20.24 -0.02
C ALA A 539 10.77 -19.02 -0.11
N LEU A 540 9.46 -19.16 0.15
CA LEU A 540 8.55 -18.02 0.28
C LEU A 540 8.93 -17.11 1.46
N GLY A 541 9.37 -17.69 2.57
CA GLY A 541 9.88 -16.96 3.72
C GLY A 541 11.10 -16.10 3.37
N VAL A 542 12.06 -16.66 2.64
CA VAL A 542 13.23 -15.94 2.11
C VAL A 542 12.77 -14.85 1.13
N GLN A 543 11.90 -15.18 0.18
CA GLN A 543 11.36 -14.20 -0.78
C GLN A 543 10.77 -12.99 -0.07
N LEU A 544 9.93 -13.19 0.95
CA LEU A 544 9.23 -12.09 1.62
C LEU A 544 10.15 -11.22 2.46
N VAL A 545 11.24 -11.77 3.02
CA VAL A 545 12.26 -10.98 3.73
C VAL A 545 12.95 -10.03 2.76
N PHE A 546 13.44 -10.54 1.63
CA PHE A 546 14.07 -9.70 0.61
C PHE A 546 13.10 -8.71 -0.02
N LEU A 547 11.87 -9.13 -0.28
CA LEU A 547 10.81 -8.27 -0.81
C LEU A 547 10.56 -7.07 0.10
N ARG A 548 10.62 -7.24 1.43
CA ARG A 548 10.46 -6.13 2.37
C ARG A 548 11.71 -5.25 2.46
N LEU A 549 12.88 -5.88 2.64
CA LEU A 549 14.15 -5.16 2.83
C LEU A 549 14.60 -4.38 1.59
N LEU A 550 14.43 -4.96 0.40
CA LEU A 550 14.88 -4.38 -0.87
C LEU A 550 13.75 -3.77 -1.71
N GLY A 551 12.49 -4.08 -1.39
CA GLY A 551 11.33 -3.60 -2.13
C GLY A 551 10.50 -2.60 -1.33
N THR A 552 9.70 -3.09 -0.39
CA THR A 552 8.62 -2.29 0.23
C THR A 552 9.11 -1.18 1.14
N ILE A 553 10.23 -1.37 1.86
CA ILE A 553 10.83 -0.33 2.71
C ILE A 553 11.50 0.77 1.86
N PRO A 554 12.42 0.46 0.93
CA PRO A 554 13.08 1.50 0.14
C PRO A 554 12.19 2.15 -0.92
N GLY A 555 11.10 1.50 -1.37
CA GLY A 555 10.23 2.01 -2.44
C GLY A 555 9.66 3.41 -2.16
N PRO A 556 8.88 3.60 -1.09
CA PRO A 556 8.36 4.91 -0.72
C PRO A 556 9.48 5.92 -0.44
N ILE A 557 10.60 5.51 0.16
CA ILE A 557 11.72 6.41 0.45
C ILE A 557 12.32 6.97 -0.85
N LEU A 558 12.59 6.09 -1.83
CA LEU A 558 13.19 6.46 -3.11
C LEU A 558 12.25 7.39 -3.90
N PHE A 559 10.96 7.07 -3.95
CA PHE A 559 9.95 7.89 -4.62
C PHE A 559 9.75 9.24 -3.90
N GLY A 560 9.76 9.25 -2.57
CA GLY A 560 9.67 10.47 -1.76
C GLY A 560 10.84 11.42 -2.03
N VAL A 561 12.07 10.92 -1.96
CA VAL A 561 13.28 11.71 -2.29
C VAL A 561 13.24 12.24 -3.72
N ALA A 562 12.75 11.43 -4.67
CA ALA A 562 12.60 11.85 -6.05
C ALA A 562 11.60 13.01 -6.21
N ILE A 563 10.46 12.94 -5.53
CA ILE A 563 9.45 14.01 -5.54
C ILE A 563 9.98 15.26 -4.84
N ASP A 564 10.65 15.12 -3.71
CA ASP A 564 11.22 16.25 -2.97
C ASP A 564 12.31 16.99 -3.79
N LYS A 565 13.05 16.28 -4.64
CA LYS A 565 13.98 16.91 -5.61
C LYS A 565 13.29 17.75 -6.69
N SER A 566 11.99 17.59 -6.88
CA SER A 566 11.18 18.45 -7.76
C SER A 566 10.54 19.63 -7.02
N CYS A 567 10.78 19.80 -5.72
CA CYS A 567 10.20 20.91 -4.97
C CYS A 567 10.73 22.29 -5.43
N THR A 568 9.81 23.23 -5.69
CA THR A 568 10.13 24.63 -6.01
C THR A 568 9.86 25.57 -4.83
N LEU A 569 8.87 25.27 -3.99
CA LEU A 569 8.54 26.05 -2.79
C LEU A 569 8.37 25.16 -1.56
N TRP A 570 9.27 25.31 -0.60
CA TRP A 570 9.26 24.58 0.67
C TRP A 570 8.41 25.28 1.72
N ASP A 571 7.75 24.49 2.57
CA ASP A 571 7.28 24.95 3.86
C ASP A 571 8.48 25.25 4.76
N ILE A 572 8.54 26.45 5.31
CA ILE A 572 9.57 26.87 6.24
C ILE A 572 8.83 27.52 7.39
N ASN A 573 8.89 26.87 8.56
CA ASN A 573 8.25 27.40 9.74
C ASN A 573 8.99 28.65 10.25
N GLU A 574 8.41 29.34 11.24
CA GLU A 574 9.00 30.55 11.85
C GLU A 574 10.37 30.30 12.51
N CYS A 575 10.78 29.04 12.67
CA CYS A 575 12.05 28.61 13.25
C CYS A 575 13.02 28.06 12.19
N ASP A 576 12.82 28.42 10.90
CA ASP A 576 13.65 28.05 9.74
C ASP A 576 13.83 26.54 9.50
N ILE A 577 12.93 25.72 10.04
CA ILE A 577 12.90 24.28 9.80
C ILE A 577 12.07 24.00 8.55
N LYS A 578 12.68 23.28 7.60
CA LYS A 578 12.02 22.82 6.36
C LYS A 578 10.98 21.75 6.68
N GLY A 579 9.73 22.01 6.28
CA GLY A 579 8.60 21.10 6.37
C GLY A 579 8.30 20.40 5.05
N ALA A 580 7.01 20.17 4.78
CA ALA A 580 6.56 19.61 3.51
C ALA A 580 6.78 20.58 2.35
N CYS A 581 6.80 20.09 1.11
CA CYS A 581 6.87 20.99 -0.03
C CYS A 581 5.46 21.37 -0.51
N TRP A 582 5.26 22.68 -0.76
CA TRP A 582 3.99 23.27 -1.16
C TRP A 582 3.76 23.20 -2.68
N VAL A 583 4.82 23.44 -3.46
CA VAL A 583 4.75 23.51 -4.93
C VAL A 583 5.89 22.71 -5.53
N TYR A 584 5.55 21.88 -6.52
CA TYR A 584 6.47 21.00 -7.23
C TYR A 584 6.58 21.40 -8.69
N ASP A 585 7.76 21.22 -9.28
CA ASP A 585 7.98 21.22 -10.72
C ASP A 585 7.39 19.93 -11.31
N ASN A 586 6.31 20.08 -12.05
CA ASN A 586 5.54 18.96 -12.58
C ASN A 586 6.37 18.14 -13.58
N GLU A 587 7.12 18.79 -14.46
CA GLU A 587 7.91 18.10 -15.47
C GLU A 587 9.00 17.24 -14.83
N ARG A 588 9.77 17.85 -13.91
CA ARG A 588 10.84 17.16 -13.20
C ARG A 588 10.31 16.00 -12.37
N MET A 589 9.16 16.18 -11.71
CA MET A 589 8.49 15.10 -10.97
C MET A 589 8.16 13.90 -11.88
N ALA A 590 7.55 14.14 -13.06
CA ALA A 590 7.20 13.09 -14.01
C ALA A 590 8.43 12.32 -14.51
N PHE A 591 9.50 13.03 -14.90
CA PHE A 591 10.73 12.40 -15.37
C PHE A 591 11.41 11.54 -14.29
N LEU A 592 11.47 12.03 -13.05
CA LEU A 592 12.10 11.29 -11.95
C LEU A 592 11.33 10.01 -11.60
N LEU A 593 10.00 10.08 -11.52
CA LEU A 593 9.16 8.91 -11.25
C LEU A 593 9.23 7.88 -12.39
N MET A 594 9.21 8.34 -13.64
CA MET A 594 9.41 7.48 -14.81
C MET A 594 10.79 6.83 -14.79
N GLY A 595 11.84 7.60 -14.52
CA GLY A 595 13.22 7.11 -14.48
C GLY A 595 13.42 5.99 -13.47
N ILE A 596 12.88 6.15 -12.25
CA ILE A 596 12.93 5.11 -11.21
C ILE A 596 12.15 3.87 -11.64
N SER A 597 10.91 4.04 -12.11
CA SER A 597 10.06 2.93 -12.57
C SER A 597 10.73 2.15 -13.70
N ALA A 598 11.25 2.84 -14.71
CA ALA A 598 11.94 2.23 -15.85
C ALA A 598 13.20 1.49 -15.43
N ALA A 599 14.03 2.08 -14.56
CA ALA A 599 15.24 1.43 -14.03
C ALA A 599 14.89 0.13 -13.28
N CYS A 600 13.91 0.17 -12.37
CA CYS A 600 13.47 -1.01 -11.63
C CYS A 600 12.88 -2.09 -12.55
N LYS A 601 12.14 -1.71 -13.60
CA LYS A 601 11.62 -2.65 -14.60
C LYS A 601 12.73 -3.29 -15.43
N ILE A 602 13.73 -2.52 -15.86
CA ILE A 602 14.91 -3.04 -16.57
C ILE A 602 15.65 -4.04 -15.69
N ILE A 603 15.91 -3.70 -14.42
CA ILE A 603 16.51 -4.61 -13.44
C ILE A 603 15.69 -5.91 -13.35
N THR A 604 14.37 -5.79 -13.23
CA THR A 604 13.46 -6.96 -13.19
C THR A 604 13.64 -7.85 -14.42
N ILE A 605 13.59 -7.27 -15.63
CA ILE A 605 13.75 -8.02 -16.89
C ILE A 605 15.11 -8.72 -16.95
N VAL A 606 16.20 -8.04 -16.57
CA VAL A 606 17.55 -8.61 -16.55
C VAL A 606 17.62 -9.82 -15.62
N PHE A 607 17.10 -9.71 -14.39
CA PHE A 607 17.11 -10.82 -13.45
C PHE A 607 16.18 -11.97 -13.87
N VAL A 608 15.03 -11.69 -14.49
CA VAL A 608 14.17 -12.75 -15.05
C VAL A 608 14.85 -13.45 -16.22
N VAL A 609 15.56 -12.73 -17.09
CA VAL A 609 16.35 -13.32 -18.19
C VAL A 609 17.48 -14.20 -17.64
N MET A 610 18.18 -13.76 -16.59
CA MET A 610 19.18 -14.57 -15.89
C MET A 610 18.55 -15.84 -15.31
N ALA A 611 17.35 -15.75 -14.70
CA ALA A 611 16.63 -16.92 -14.21
C ALA A 611 16.33 -17.93 -15.33
N VAL A 612 15.93 -17.48 -16.53
CA VAL A 612 15.74 -18.37 -17.69
C VAL A 612 17.05 -19.06 -18.11
N HIS A 613 18.16 -18.32 -18.08
CA HIS A 613 19.46 -18.83 -18.49
C HIS A 613 20.01 -19.88 -17.51
N PHE A 614 19.91 -19.61 -16.20
CA PHE A 614 20.38 -20.54 -15.16
C PHE A 614 19.46 -21.73 -14.94
N TYR A 615 18.17 -21.63 -15.28
CA TYR A 615 17.22 -22.70 -15.03
C TYR A 615 17.51 -23.96 -15.86
N LYS A 616 17.92 -25.00 -15.13
CA LYS A 616 18.08 -26.37 -15.62
C LYS A 616 16.98 -27.27 -15.02
N PRO A 617 16.12 -27.89 -15.85
CA PRO A 617 15.12 -28.83 -15.37
C PRO A 617 15.78 -30.15 -14.92
N PRO A 618 15.13 -30.92 -14.03
CA PRO A 618 15.67 -32.20 -13.59
C PRO A 618 15.70 -33.20 -14.75
N ALA A 619 16.67 -34.12 -14.74
CA ALA A 619 16.74 -35.19 -15.72
C ALA A 619 15.43 -36.01 -15.69
N LEU A 620 14.80 -36.23 -16.85
CA LEU A 620 13.63 -37.09 -16.92
C LEU A 620 13.99 -38.47 -16.32
N PRO A 621 13.13 -39.06 -15.47
CA PRO A 621 13.32 -40.43 -15.06
C PRO A 621 13.41 -41.29 -16.33
N LYS A 622 14.55 -41.97 -16.53
CA LYS A 622 14.61 -43.04 -17.53
C LYS A 622 13.45 -43.97 -17.20
N ALA A 623 12.55 -44.17 -18.16
CA ALA A 623 11.46 -45.11 -18.00
C ALA A 623 12.07 -46.44 -17.53
N LEU A 624 11.75 -46.85 -16.31
CA LEU A 624 12.02 -48.22 -15.87
C LEU A 624 11.37 -49.13 -16.92
N PRO A 625 12.10 -50.10 -17.49
CA PRO A 625 11.49 -51.04 -18.41
C PRO A 625 10.31 -51.67 -17.70
N ARG A 626 9.16 -51.59 -18.36
CA ARG A 626 7.88 -52.12 -17.92
C ARG A 626 8.06 -53.64 -17.83
N ASN A 627 8.48 -54.15 -16.68
CA ASN A 627 8.50 -55.59 -16.45
C ASN A 627 7.06 -56.09 -16.55
N THR A 628 6.86 -56.90 -17.58
CA THR A 628 5.73 -57.79 -17.81
C THR A 628 5.42 -58.65 -16.58
N SER A 629 4.12 -58.99 -16.42
CA SER A 629 3.47 -59.80 -15.38
C SER A 629 2.91 -58.95 -14.23
N GLU A 630 1.61 -58.88 -13.95
CA GLU A 630 0.60 -59.94 -13.96
C GLU A 630 -0.72 -59.50 -14.63
N ARG A 631 -1.30 -60.45 -15.36
CA ARG A 631 -2.61 -60.38 -16.00
C ARG A 631 -3.65 -60.88 -14.98
N VAL A 632 -4.30 -59.98 -14.23
CA VAL A 632 -5.50 -60.35 -13.45
C VAL A 632 -6.71 -60.22 -14.37
N SER A 633 -7.16 -61.36 -14.89
CA SER A 633 -8.44 -61.52 -15.56
C SER A 633 -9.58 -61.37 -14.55
N VAL A 634 -10.35 -60.29 -14.66
CA VAL A 634 -11.68 -60.19 -14.04
C VAL A 634 -12.68 -60.79 -15.01
N ILE A 635 -13.15 -61.99 -14.68
CA ILE A 635 -14.33 -62.62 -15.27
C ILE A 635 -15.55 -61.90 -14.66
N CYS A 636 -16.36 -61.27 -15.49
CA CYS A 636 -17.71 -60.85 -15.12
C CYS A 636 -18.62 -62.09 -15.13
N THR A 637 -19.13 -62.45 -13.96
CA THR A 637 -20.40 -63.16 -13.75
C THR A 637 -21.06 -62.56 -12.53
#